data_AF-A0A6P1W030-F1
#
_entry.id   AF-A0A6P1W030-F1
#
_cell.length_a   1.000
_cell.length_b   1.000
_cell.length_c   1.000
_cell.angle_alpha   90.00
_cell.angle_beta   90.00
_cell.angle_gamma   90.00
#
_symmetry.space_group_name_H-M   'P 1'
#
loop_
_entity.id
_entity.type
_entity.pdbx_description
1 polymer ?
#
loop_
_entity_poly.entity_id
_entity_poly.type
_entity_poly.pdbx_seq_one_letter_code
_entity_poly.pdbx_strand_id
1 'polypeptide(L)'
;MTKKLGLLAASLLGLLSCHSNTNTLFEALPASETGINFVNRSLDKKDFNIFSYRNFYNGGGVAIGDVNNDGLPDLFLTSNFEENKLYLNKGGMKFDDITRKAGILSKKFWSTGITFADVNGDGLLDIYVCNSGSRDERGNQLYINQGVRQGVPTFVEKAKEYGLVDGGFSTHAAFFDYDRDGDLDMYLLNNSFTPMDRLGYQNMRDTRDKLGGDKLFRNEGPDKPFKDVSQQAGIYGSLIGFGLGITIGDVNNDNWPDIYISNDFYERDYLYINQKNGSFKEDVENEMGHISLSSMGADIADVNNDGNLDIFVTDMLPDDDYRLKTTTSFESYELGQLKESRDFFYQDPRNMLHLNNGDGTFSEIGRMAGTAATDWSWGALLFDMDMDGKKDIFVANGILKDLTDQDYVAFLADNPDLQSMIEGTKKFDYKEYVDKMGSSPLPNYAFRNVGNGMQFENKAAEWGLGTPSFSNGSAYGDLDNDGDLDLVVNNNNLPVSIYKNTAVDKNHKNFLRVKLTGNGHNLNAIGAKVYVYQKSTDGQVQTQYLQQMPNRGFESSVDLTMVFGLGDNPAIDSLTVIWPDDKKQVIRQLKANTTLNLTHKEADQTAIFSNQPTTGPRLFTDVTGVSGLDYRHKENEFVDYNRDGLLKEMLSREGPALAIGDVNGDGLDDVFLGGAANMPRSLYMQQPTGTFSLDKQPFLLDALYTEDIGATFFDADGDKDLDLYIATGGNEFDEPDYLADRLYRNDGKGNFTWDKSLPRSLENNSCVVAADFDRDGDQDLFVGGRMVSGQYGKSPDQLLLVNDGRGNFRKATAELLPFSKEIGMVKDAVWSDIDNDHYPDLILVGDWMPITILKNKQGKGFERFDNETLAATGGWWNAIRAADLDQDGDIDFVVGNLGLNSRMVASKEEPAHLYSNDFDRNGSYEQVVTCFRPVSDGERRECVMVQKPDLQKRIPSIKTKYIKHSDYARASYEDIFSAQQREGTSIKMVQEAETSVMINDGKGNFTLKALPIQAQTSPIHAILTDDYDNDGKMDILLAGNFFDVLTELGRYDANYGLLLTGNGKGEFTARKPRDTGFFVRGQVRRMQTGHGANGKPFIILAKNNDRAQVFSLTKGPRQ
;
A
#
# COMPACT_ATOMS: atom_id res chain seq x y z
N MET A 1 -61.95 30.60 22.14
CA MET A 1 -60.69 31.09 21.55
C MET A 1 -59.43 30.59 22.26
N THR A 2 -59.50 29.53 23.08
CA THR A 2 -58.37 29.04 23.90
C THR A 2 -57.80 27.68 23.46
N LYS A 3 -58.41 27.00 22.49
CA LYS A 3 -57.86 25.75 21.89
C LYS A 3 -57.05 25.96 20.60
N LYS A 4 -57.10 27.15 19.99
CA LYS A 4 -56.32 27.47 18.76
C LYS A 4 -54.97 28.14 19.01
N LEU A 5 -54.72 28.68 20.22
CA LEU A 5 -53.40 29.21 20.59
C LEU A 5 -52.44 28.11 21.08
N GLY A 6 -52.95 27.04 21.69
CA GLY A 6 -52.12 25.93 22.19
C GLY A 6 -51.52 25.06 21.08
N LEU A 7 -52.23 24.87 19.95
CA LEU A 7 -51.70 24.11 18.82
C LEU A 7 -50.66 24.89 18.01
N LEU A 8 -50.74 26.23 17.96
CA LEU A 8 -49.74 27.07 17.27
C LEU A 8 -48.43 27.19 18.07
N ALA A 9 -48.50 27.20 19.41
CA ALA A 9 -47.31 27.23 20.26
C ALA A 9 -46.56 25.88 20.26
N ALA A 10 -47.27 24.75 20.21
CA ALA A 10 -46.63 23.42 20.14
C ALA A 10 -46.02 23.12 18.76
N SER A 11 -46.54 23.72 17.68
CA SER A 11 -45.96 23.59 16.34
C SER A 11 -44.80 24.57 16.08
N LEU A 12 -44.70 25.69 16.81
CA LEU A 12 -43.49 26.53 16.82
C LEU A 12 -42.37 25.98 17.71
N LEU A 13 -42.68 25.26 18.80
CA LEU A 13 -41.67 24.62 19.66
C LEU A 13 -41.14 23.29 19.09
N GLY A 14 -41.89 22.62 18.21
CA GLY A 14 -41.43 21.44 17.46
C GLY A 14 -40.52 21.75 16.26
N LEU A 15 -40.40 23.02 15.85
CA LEU A 15 -39.53 23.46 14.76
C LEU A 15 -38.20 24.10 15.24
N LEU A 16 -37.98 24.18 16.57
CA LEU A 16 -36.77 24.76 17.17
C LEU A 16 -35.98 23.77 18.02
N SER A 17 -36.26 22.47 17.91
CA SER A 17 -35.60 21.44 18.73
C SER A 17 -35.13 20.24 17.90
N CYS A 18 -34.33 20.51 16.88
CA CYS A 18 -33.35 19.58 16.31
C CYS A 18 -32.21 20.42 15.70
N HIS A 19 -31.47 21.12 16.56
CA HIS A 19 -30.04 21.34 16.34
C HIS A 19 -29.38 20.68 17.53
N SER A 20 -29.01 19.41 17.38
CA SER A 20 -27.96 18.87 18.23
C SER A 20 -26.73 19.70 17.91
N ASN A 21 -26.38 20.65 18.77
CA ASN A 21 -25.04 21.26 18.78
C ASN A 21 -24.05 20.14 19.12
N THR A 22 -23.69 19.35 18.12
CA THR A 22 -22.53 18.47 18.18
C THR A 22 -21.33 19.38 18.00
N ASN A 23 -20.45 19.42 19.01
CA ASN A 23 -19.20 20.17 18.95
C ASN A 23 -18.22 19.44 18.02
N THR A 24 -18.42 19.57 16.70
CA THR A 24 -17.59 18.97 15.66
C THR A 24 -16.37 19.83 15.35
N LEU A 25 -15.32 19.21 14.80
CA LEU A 25 -14.10 19.89 14.39
C LEU A 25 -14.37 20.89 13.25
N PHE A 26 -15.10 20.45 12.23
CA PHE A 26 -15.54 21.28 11.12
C PHE A 26 -17.03 21.63 11.24
N GLU A 27 -17.35 22.88 10.90
CA GLU A 27 -18.72 23.40 10.81
C GLU A 27 -19.06 23.72 9.35
N ALA A 28 -20.07 23.05 8.79
CA ALA A 28 -20.57 23.37 7.45
C ALA A 28 -21.33 24.71 7.46
N LEU A 29 -20.85 25.69 6.70
CA LEU A 29 -21.45 27.02 6.63
C LEU A 29 -22.45 27.11 5.47
N PRO A 30 -23.69 27.60 5.71
CA PRO A 30 -24.67 27.78 4.66
C PRO A 30 -24.34 29.00 3.78
N ALA A 31 -24.80 28.98 2.53
CA ALA A 31 -24.61 30.08 1.57
C ALA A 31 -25.16 31.44 2.06
N SER A 32 -26.17 31.44 2.95
CA SER A 32 -26.70 32.65 3.58
C SER A 32 -25.71 33.34 4.52
N GLU A 33 -24.73 32.60 5.04
CA GLU A 33 -23.67 33.09 5.91
C GLU A 33 -22.43 33.48 5.10
N THR A 34 -22.03 32.61 4.15
CA THR A 34 -20.81 32.81 3.36
C THR A 34 -20.97 33.77 2.19
N GLY A 35 -22.17 33.91 1.64
CA GLY A 35 -22.42 34.63 0.37
C GLY A 35 -22.15 33.80 -0.89
N ILE A 36 -21.68 32.54 -0.75
CA ILE A 36 -21.33 31.66 -1.86
C ILE A 36 -22.53 30.76 -2.23
N ASN A 37 -23.18 31.06 -3.36
CA ASN A 37 -24.33 30.29 -3.88
C ASN A 37 -23.98 29.43 -5.11
N PHE A 38 -22.74 28.95 -5.20
CA PHE A 38 -22.23 28.21 -6.35
C PHE A 38 -22.73 26.75 -6.38
N VAL A 39 -23.01 26.24 -7.58
CA VAL A 39 -23.37 24.84 -7.84
C VAL A 39 -22.70 24.41 -9.14
N ASN A 40 -21.94 23.32 -9.15
CA ASN A 40 -21.45 22.74 -10.40
C ASN A 40 -22.51 21.80 -11.00
N ARG A 41 -23.17 22.19 -12.10
CA ARG A 41 -24.23 21.37 -12.71
C ARG A 41 -23.74 20.53 -13.88
N SER A 42 -24.01 19.22 -13.84
CA SER A 42 -23.90 18.32 -14.99
C SER A 42 -25.24 18.28 -15.72
N LEU A 43 -25.29 18.83 -16.93
CA LEU A 43 -26.50 18.98 -17.74
C LEU A 43 -26.48 18.04 -18.94
N ASP A 44 -27.17 16.90 -18.86
CA ASP A 44 -27.24 15.93 -19.96
C ASP A 44 -27.94 16.52 -21.21
N LYS A 45 -27.22 16.51 -22.34
CA LYS A 45 -27.75 16.91 -23.65
C LYS A 45 -27.74 15.72 -24.61
N LYS A 46 -28.55 15.82 -25.67
CA LYS A 46 -28.66 14.77 -26.69
C LYS A 46 -27.33 14.45 -27.37
N ASP A 47 -26.50 15.47 -27.57
CA ASP A 47 -25.20 15.42 -28.24
C ASP A 47 -24.00 15.37 -27.27
N PHE A 48 -24.22 15.61 -25.98
CA PHE A 48 -23.16 15.62 -24.97
C PHE A 48 -23.68 15.08 -23.62
N ASN A 49 -23.30 13.85 -23.31
CA ASN A 49 -23.69 13.08 -22.11
C ASN A 49 -22.64 11.98 -21.84
N ILE A 50 -22.85 11.18 -20.79
CA ILE A 50 -21.92 10.12 -20.38
C ILE A 50 -21.54 9.11 -21.49
N PHE A 51 -22.45 8.85 -22.45
CA PHE A 51 -22.16 7.92 -23.56
C PHE A 51 -21.33 8.55 -24.68
N SER A 52 -21.28 9.89 -24.77
CA SER A 52 -20.45 10.61 -25.74
C SER A 52 -19.19 11.26 -25.15
N TYR A 53 -19.11 11.39 -23.83
CA TYR A 53 -17.95 11.87 -23.09
C TYR A 53 -17.82 11.13 -21.75
N ARG A 54 -16.79 10.29 -21.61
CA ARG A 54 -16.63 9.42 -20.42
C ARG A 54 -16.40 10.18 -19.11
N ASN A 55 -15.73 11.33 -19.15
CA ASN A 55 -15.38 12.13 -17.98
C ASN A 55 -16.49 13.11 -17.59
N PHE A 56 -17.74 12.84 -17.99
CA PHE A 56 -18.86 13.75 -17.84
C PHE A 56 -19.26 14.01 -16.38
N TYR A 57 -18.91 13.12 -15.46
CA TYR A 57 -19.21 13.26 -14.03
C TYR A 57 -17.96 13.52 -13.18
N ASN A 58 -16.83 13.92 -13.78
CA ASN A 58 -15.56 14.15 -13.05
C ASN A 58 -15.57 15.42 -12.18
N GLY A 59 -16.54 16.30 -12.33
CA GLY A 59 -16.67 17.51 -11.53
C GLY A 59 -15.68 18.62 -11.89
N GLY A 60 -15.52 19.59 -10.98
CA GLY A 60 -14.67 20.77 -11.18
C GLY A 60 -13.80 21.07 -9.96
N GLY A 61 -12.67 21.73 -10.21
CA GLY A 61 -11.70 22.18 -9.21
C GLY A 61 -12.09 23.35 -8.30
N VAL A 62 -11.20 23.58 -7.32
CA VAL A 62 -11.22 24.68 -6.34
C VAL A 62 -9.82 25.30 -6.27
N ALA A 63 -9.70 26.62 -6.27
CA ALA A 63 -8.44 27.30 -5.97
C ALA A 63 -8.58 28.31 -4.83
N ILE A 64 -7.63 28.32 -3.90
CA ILE A 64 -7.55 29.23 -2.76
C ILE A 64 -6.27 30.06 -2.85
N GLY A 65 -6.38 31.39 -2.69
CA GLY A 65 -5.22 32.28 -2.69
C GLY A 65 -5.60 33.76 -2.66
N ASP A 66 -4.72 34.60 -2.11
CA ASP A 66 -4.94 36.05 -1.97
C ASP A 66 -4.70 36.78 -3.31
N VAL A 67 -5.75 36.98 -4.13
CA VAL A 67 -5.61 37.50 -5.50
C VAL A 67 -5.56 39.04 -5.56
N ASN A 68 -5.84 39.71 -4.45
CA ASN A 68 -5.80 41.17 -4.34
C ASN A 68 -4.73 41.69 -3.34
N ASN A 69 -3.93 40.80 -2.77
CA ASN A 69 -2.89 41.07 -1.78
C ASN A 69 -3.40 41.85 -0.55
N ASP A 70 -4.62 41.56 -0.08
CA ASP A 70 -5.20 42.19 1.12
C ASP A 70 -5.00 41.37 2.41
N GLY A 71 -4.39 40.20 2.29
CA GLY A 71 -4.08 39.28 3.38
C GLY A 71 -5.17 38.24 3.66
N LEU A 72 -6.28 38.25 2.94
CA LEU A 72 -7.36 37.26 3.03
C LEU A 72 -7.33 36.35 1.80
N PRO A 73 -7.28 35.01 1.95
CA PRO A 73 -7.36 34.12 0.81
C PRO A 73 -8.73 34.18 0.13
N ASP A 74 -8.75 34.33 -1.19
CA ASP A 74 -9.92 34.34 -2.05
C ASP A 74 -10.18 32.97 -2.67
N LEU A 75 -11.36 32.78 -3.28
CA LEU A 75 -11.77 31.50 -3.85
C LEU A 75 -12.10 31.59 -5.34
N PHE A 76 -11.61 30.64 -6.13
CA PHE A 76 -12.08 30.40 -7.50
C PHE A 76 -12.68 29.00 -7.64
N LEU A 77 -13.86 28.92 -8.26
CA LEU A 77 -14.58 27.67 -8.49
C LEU A 77 -14.83 27.48 -9.99
N THR A 78 -14.45 26.33 -10.53
CA THR A 78 -14.80 25.94 -11.89
C THR A 78 -16.13 25.19 -11.93
N SER A 79 -16.91 25.45 -12.98
CA SER A 79 -18.07 24.64 -13.31
C SER A 79 -17.89 24.01 -14.68
N ASN A 80 -18.25 22.74 -14.79
CA ASN A 80 -18.25 22.03 -16.05
C ASN A 80 -19.12 22.76 -17.08
N PHE A 81 -20.39 23.06 -16.79
CA PHE A 81 -21.29 23.73 -17.75
C PHE A 81 -21.57 25.21 -17.47
N GLU A 82 -21.69 25.64 -16.21
CA GLU A 82 -22.10 27.00 -15.85
C GLU A 82 -20.91 27.97 -15.68
N GLU A 83 -21.13 29.25 -15.40
CA GLU A 83 -20.01 30.21 -15.25
C GLU A 83 -19.05 29.81 -14.12
N ASN A 84 -17.74 29.85 -14.37
CA ASN A 84 -16.73 29.80 -13.32
C ASN A 84 -16.84 31.08 -12.47
N LYS A 85 -16.49 31.01 -11.19
CA LYS A 85 -16.70 32.10 -10.23
C LYS A 85 -15.45 32.45 -9.45
N LEU A 86 -15.18 33.76 -9.33
CA LEU A 86 -14.20 34.33 -8.42
C LEU A 86 -14.93 35.04 -7.27
N TYR A 87 -14.63 34.62 -6.05
CA TYR A 87 -15.20 35.12 -4.81
C TYR A 87 -14.13 35.84 -4.00
N LEU A 88 -14.35 37.13 -3.76
CA LEU A 88 -13.45 37.96 -2.95
C LEU A 88 -13.81 37.82 -1.47
N ASN A 89 -12.85 37.45 -0.65
CA ASN A 89 -13.00 37.34 0.79
C ASN A 89 -13.15 38.73 1.43
N LYS A 90 -14.11 38.85 2.36
CA LYS A 90 -14.43 40.07 3.10
C LYS A 90 -14.07 39.94 4.60
N GLY A 91 -13.52 38.81 5.00
CA GLY A 91 -13.22 38.43 6.38
C GLY A 91 -14.40 37.79 7.09
N GLY A 92 -14.12 36.95 8.09
CA GLY A 92 -15.13 36.25 8.89
C GLY A 92 -16.01 35.32 8.04
N MET A 93 -15.38 34.57 7.14
CA MET A 93 -16.03 33.59 6.24
C MET A 93 -17.07 34.17 5.27
N LYS A 94 -16.98 35.46 4.92
CA LYS A 94 -17.90 36.14 3.99
C LYS A 94 -17.23 36.48 2.67
N PHE A 95 -17.94 36.28 1.57
CA PHE A 95 -17.41 36.41 0.23
C PHE A 95 -18.37 37.15 -0.72
N ASP A 96 -17.79 37.95 -1.62
CA ASP A 96 -18.50 38.63 -2.70
C ASP A 96 -18.16 37.99 -4.06
N ASP A 97 -19.16 37.62 -4.87
CA ASP A 97 -18.93 37.28 -6.29
C ASP A 97 -18.46 38.53 -7.05
N ILE A 98 -17.18 38.55 -7.41
CA ILE A 98 -16.55 39.62 -8.18
C ILE A 98 -16.25 39.23 -9.63
N THR A 99 -16.60 38.01 -10.06
CA THR A 99 -16.24 37.43 -11.37
C THR A 99 -16.29 38.42 -12.52
N ARG A 100 -17.45 39.07 -12.72
CA ARG A 100 -17.65 40.04 -13.81
C ARG A 100 -16.96 41.37 -13.56
N LYS A 101 -16.88 41.83 -12.30
CA LYS A 101 -16.18 43.07 -11.92
C LYS A 101 -14.68 42.92 -12.14
N ALA A 102 -14.16 41.71 -11.98
CA ALA A 102 -12.77 41.36 -12.15
C ALA A 102 -12.37 41.13 -13.61
N GLY A 103 -13.30 41.24 -14.58
CA GLY A 103 -12.98 41.09 -16.00
C GLY A 103 -12.97 39.65 -16.53
N ILE A 104 -13.41 38.68 -15.72
CA ILE A 104 -13.52 37.28 -16.13
C ILE A 104 -14.85 37.09 -16.87
N LEU A 105 -14.83 37.38 -18.18
CA LEU A 105 -16.04 37.50 -19.01
C LEU A 105 -16.27 36.35 -20.00
N SER A 106 -15.27 35.50 -20.22
CA SER A 106 -15.29 34.45 -21.25
C SER A 106 -15.19 33.05 -20.63
N LYS A 107 -16.12 32.15 -20.93
CA LYS A 107 -16.05 30.74 -20.54
C LYS A 107 -16.03 29.83 -21.78
N LYS A 108 -15.31 28.70 -21.71
CA LYS A 108 -15.36 27.61 -22.69
C LYS A 108 -16.49 26.62 -22.42
N PHE A 109 -16.73 25.69 -23.34
CA PHE A 109 -17.84 24.74 -23.21
C PHE A 109 -17.78 23.89 -21.92
N TRP A 110 -16.58 23.44 -21.52
CA TRP A 110 -16.37 22.56 -20.37
C TRP A 110 -15.09 22.92 -19.61
N SER A 111 -15.19 23.43 -18.38
CA SER A 111 -14.04 23.71 -17.52
C SER A 111 -13.80 22.56 -16.53
N THR A 112 -12.53 22.27 -16.26
CA THR A 112 -12.04 21.21 -15.36
C THR A 112 -11.23 21.84 -14.23
N GLY A 113 -9.92 21.63 -14.17
CA GLY A 113 -9.06 22.13 -13.12
C GLY A 113 -8.66 23.59 -13.20
N ILE A 114 -8.24 24.09 -12.04
CA ILE A 114 -7.86 25.47 -11.81
C ILE A 114 -6.56 25.54 -11.00
N THR A 115 -5.72 26.52 -11.34
CA THR A 115 -4.50 26.83 -10.60
C THR A 115 -4.34 28.34 -10.46
N PHE A 116 -4.06 28.79 -9.23
CA PHE A 116 -3.46 30.11 -9.00
C PHE A 116 -1.94 30.03 -9.05
N ALA A 117 -1.31 30.88 -9.85
CA ALA A 117 0.14 30.99 -9.95
C ALA A 117 0.53 32.41 -10.39
N ASP A 118 1.65 32.92 -9.91
CA ASP A 118 2.26 34.16 -10.42
C ASP A 118 3.11 33.81 -11.64
N VAL A 119 2.51 33.77 -12.83
CA VAL A 119 3.10 33.17 -14.03
C VAL A 119 4.20 34.07 -14.63
N ASN A 120 4.09 35.38 -14.42
CA ASN A 120 5.03 36.37 -14.94
C ASN A 120 6.01 36.91 -13.87
N GLY A 121 5.86 36.52 -12.61
CA GLY A 121 6.72 36.91 -11.49
C GLY A 121 6.56 38.36 -11.08
N ASP A 122 5.35 38.92 -11.18
CA ASP A 122 5.06 40.32 -10.84
C ASP A 122 4.50 40.53 -9.43
N GLY A 123 4.30 39.44 -8.68
CA GLY A 123 3.80 39.41 -7.31
C GLY A 123 2.28 39.42 -7.21
N LEU A 124 1.57 39.19 -8.32
CA LEU A 124 0.13 39.05 -8.38
C LEU A 124 -0.23 37.64 -8.84
N LEU A 125 -1.20 37.01 -8.17
CA LEU A 125 -1.67 35.70 -8.61
C LEU A 125 -2.52 35.82 -9.89
N ASP A 126 -2.15 35.05 -10.90
CA ASP A 126 -2.88 34.80 -12.14
C ASP A 126 -3.77 33.56 -12.01
N ILE A 127 -4.69 33.39 -12.96
CA ILE A 127 -5.66 32.28 -12.95
C ILE A 127 -5.51 31.45 -14.22
N TYR A 128 -5.11 30.19 -14.10
CA TYR A 128 -5.06 29.25 -15.22
C TYR A 128 -6.20 28.22 -15.13
N VAL A 129 -7.07 28.20 -16.13
CA VAL A 129 -8.25 27.32 -16.21
C VAL A 129 -8.06 26.30 -17.33
N CYS A 130 -8.10 25.02 -16.95
CA CYS A 130 -8.13 23.90 -17.88
C CYS A 130 -9.54 23.69 -18.45
N ASN A 131 -9.61 23.31 -19.73
CA ASN A 131 -10.86 23.04 -20.41
C ASN A 131 -10.80 21.73 -21.20
N SER A 132 -11.95 21.06 -21.31
CA SER A 132 -12.11 19.77 -22.00
C SER A 132 -13.42 19.72 -22.80
N GLY A 133 -13.97 18.54 -23.11
CA GLY A 133 -15.30 18.39 -23.74
C GLY A 133 -15.34 18.57 -25.26
N SER A 134 -16.31 19.33 -25.80
CA SER A 134 -16.62 19.42 -27.26
C SER A 134 -15.44 19.85 -28.14
N ARG A 135 -15.37 19.40 -29.41
CA ARG A 135 -14.19 19.50 -30.32
C ARG A 135 -13.74 20.91 -30.73
N ASP A 136 -14.62 21.90 -30.69
CA ASP A 136 -14.33 23.18 -31.35
C ASP A 136 -14.00 24.34 -30.38
N GLU A 137 -14.07 24.14 -29.05
CA GLU A 137 -13.96 25.23 -28.06
C GLU A 137 -13.18 24.87 -26.78
N ARG A 138 -12.10 24.07 -26.85
CA ARG A 138 -11.36 23.58 -25.65
C ARG A 138 -10.11 24.35 -25.21
N GLY A 139 -9.75 25.44 -25.88
CA GLY A 139 -8.54 26.19 -25.53
C GLY A 139 -8.47 26.54 -24.03
N ASN A 140 -7.44 26.09 -23.32
CA ASN A 140 -7.15 26.54 -21.95
C ASN A 140 -7.05 28.07 -21.87
N GLN A 141 -7.33 28.63 -20.70
CA GLN A 141 -7.41 30.09 -20.49
C GLN A 141 -6.45 30.51 -19.38
N LEU A 142 -5.71 31.60 -19.61
CA LEU A 142 -4.78 32.20 -18.64
C LEU A 142 -5.21 33.65 -18.43
N TYR A 143 -5.68 33.97 -17.24
CA TYR A 143 -6.10 35.31 -16.87
C TYR A 143 -4.97 35.99 -16.09
N ILE A 144 -4.29 36.93 -16.76
CA ILE A 144 -3.21 37.70 -16.14
C ILE A 144 -3.79 38.82 -15.29
N ASN A 145 -3.37 38.89 -14.03
CA ASN A 145 -3.73 39.94 -13.09
C ASN A 145 -3.10 41.27 -13.52
N GLN A 146 -3.93 42.30 -13.68
CA GLN A 146 -3.53 43.65 -14.07
C GLN A 146 -3.46 44.60 -12.87
N GLY A 147 -3.50 44.04 -11.66
CA GLY A 147 -3.51 44.75 -10.39
C GLY A 147 -4.91 45.13 -9.90
N VAL A 148 -4.93 45.74 -8.72
CA VAL A 148 -6.14 45.99 -7.94
C VAL A 148 -6.66 47.41 -8.14
N ARG A 149 -7.97 47.53 -8.40
CA ARG A 149 -8.69 48.81 -8.49
C ARG A 149 -9.84 48.80 -7.52
N GLN A 150 -9.83 49.73 -6.55
CA GLN A 150 -10.86 49.83 -5.50
C GLN A 150 -11.06 48.51 -4.73
N GLY A 151 -9.98 47.78 -4.45
CA GLY A 151 -10.01 46.50 -3.73
C GLY A 151 -10.42 45.28 -4.59
N VAL A 152 -10.70 45.46 -5.89
CA VAL A 152 -11.05 44.38 -6.81
C VAL A 152 -9.90 44.16 -7.82
N PRO A 153 -9.38 42.94 -7.97
CA PRO A 153 -8.38 42.63 -9.00
C PRO A 153 -9.01 42.70 -10.39
N THR A 154 -8.21 43.04 -11.41
CA THR A 154 -8.67 43.09 -12.81
C THR A 154 -7.86 42.10 -13.63
N PHE A 155 -8.52 41.24 -14.40
CA PHE A 155 -7.88 40.19 -15.19
C PHE A 155 -8.07 40.37 -16.70
N VAL A 156 -7.09 39.89 -17.47
CA VAL A 156 -7.15 39.83 -18.94
C VAL A 156 -6.73 38.43 -19.40
N GLU A 157 -7.56 37.79 -20.22
CA GLU A 157 -7.25 36.48 -20.81
C GLU A 157 -6.15 36.61 -21.87
N LYS A 158 -5.06 35.84 -21.73
CA LYS A 158 -3.82 35.93 -22.53
C LYS A 158 -3.17 34.58 -22.83
N ALA A 159 -3.85 33.43 -22.68
CA ALA A 159 -3.24 32.12 -22.91
C ALA A 159 -2.55 32.03 -24.28
N LYS A 160 -3.14 32.62 -25.32
CA LYS A 160 -2.56 32.62 -26.67
C LYS A 160 -1.26 33.42 -26.77
N GLU A 161 -1.17 34.55 -26.08
CA GLU A 161 0.03 35.40 -26.06
C GLU A 161 1.19 34.68 -25.36
N TYR A 162 0.87 33.94 -24.29
CA TYR A 162 1.83 33.17 -23.51
C TYR A 162 2.13 31.78 -24.09
N GLY A 163 1.50 31.35 -25.18
CA GLY A 163 1.71 30.03 -25.76
C GLY A 163 1.10 28.86 -24.97
N LEU A 164 0.19 29.15 -24.03
CA LEU A 164 -0.46 28.17 -23.14
C LEU A 164 -1.90 27.82 -23.56
N VAL A 165 -2.22 27.95 -24.85
CA VAL A 165 -3.47 27.41 -25.40
C VAL A 165 -3.25 25.95 -25.76
N ASP A 166 -3.94 25.06 -25.07
CA ASP A 166 -4.01 23.64 -25.43
C ASP A 166 -5.43 23.22 -25.84
N GLY A 167 -5.54 22.32 -26.82
CA GLY A 167 -6.80 21.83 -27.38
C GLY A 167 -7.17 20.40 -26.98
N GLY A 168 -6.38 19.78 -26.11
CA GLY A 168 -6.59 18.45 -25.56
C GLY A 168 -7.73 18.37 -24.57
N PHE A 169 -7.80 17.25 -23.86
CA PHE A 169 -8.69 17.09 -22.71
C PHE A 169 -7.89 17.38 -21.45
N SER A 170 -7.64 18.67 -21.20
CA SER A 170 -6.87 19.08 -20.03
C SER A 170 -7.65 18.83 -18.75
N THR A 171 -7.01 18.11 -17.84
CA THR A 171 -7.56 17.85 -16.50
C THR A 171 -7.09 18.94 -15.56
N HIS A 172 -5.78 19.15 -15.43
CA HIS A 172 -5.18 20.08 -14.48
C HIS A 172 -3.78 20.54 -14.92
N ALA A 173 -3.23 21.57 -14.27
CA ALA A 173 -1.89 22.07 -14.56
C ALA A 173 -1.17 22.49 -13.27
N ALA A 174 0.11 22.16 -13.15
CA ALA A 174 0.96 22.56 -12.04
C ALA A 174 2.04 23.54 -12.51
N PHE A 175 2.27 24.61 -11.74
CA PHE A 175 3.32 25.60 -12.01
C PHE A 175 4.44 25.48 -10.98
N PHE A 176 5.66 25.25 -11.44
CA PHE A 176 6.84 25.03 -10.58
C PHE A 176 8.12 25.25 -11.38
N ASP A 177 9.22 25.54 -10.69
CA ASP A 177 10.54 25.80 -11.30
C ASP A 177 11.32 24.48 -11.41
N TYR A 178 11.20 23.76 -12.54
CA TYR A 178 11.78 22.41 -12.65
C TYR A 178 13.26 22.42 -13.00
N ASP A 179 13.75 23.47 -13.67
CA ASP A 179 15.16 23.62 -14.06
C ASP A 179 15.95 24.61 -13.18
N ARG A 180 15.28 25.20 -12.18
CA ARG A 180 15.85 26.07 -11.13
C ARG A 180 16.45 27.36 -11.67
N ASP A 181 15.90 27.88 -12.77
CA ASP A 181 16.35 29.13 -13.37
C ASP A 181 15.67 30.39 -12.77
N GLY A 182 14.68 30.19 -11.90
CA GLY A 182 14.05 31.19 -11.07
C GLY A 182 12.75 31.77 -11.64
N ASP A 183 12.20 31.21 -12.73
CA ASP A 183 10.82 31.42 -13.15
C ASP A 183 9.98 30.12 -13.02
N LEU A 184 8.66 30.22 -13.17
CA LEU A 184 7.77 29.06 -13.04
C LEU A 184 7.46 28.48 -14.42
N ASP A 185 7.79 27.21 -14.59
CA ASP A 185 7.39 26.36 -15.70
C ASP A 185 6.01 25.75 -15.46
N MET A 186 5.48 25.00 -16.43
CA MET A 186 4.15 24.40 -16.30
C MET A 186 4.10 22.96 -16.83
N TYR A 187 3.63 22.03 -16.01
CA TYR A 187 3.17 20.73 -16.48
C TYR A 187 1.66 20.77 -16.71
N LEU A 188 1.21 20.33 -17.89
CA LEU A 188 -0.20 20.20 -18.26
C LEU A 188 -0.57 18.72 -18.34
N LEU A 189 -1.45 18.30 -17.44
CA LEU A 189 -2.02 16.96 -17.40
C LEU A 189 -3.21 16.88 -18.36
N ASN A 190 -3.16 15.91 -19.28
CA ASN A 190 -4.22 15.67 -20.24
C ASN A 190 -4.71 14.22 -20.17
N ASN A 191 -5.90 14.00 -20.73
CA ASN A 191 -6.56 12.71 -20.77
C ASN A 191 -6.72 12.23 -22.24
N SER A 192 -6.32 11.00 -22.56
CA SER A 192 -6.33 10.49 -23.95
C SER A 192 -7.71 10.56 -24.63
N PHE A 193 -7.77 10.82 -25.93
CA PHE A 193 -9.04 10.81 -26.66
C PHE A 193 -9.54 9.41 -27.06
N THR A 194 -8.72 8.37 -26.88
CA THR A 194 -8.96 7.07 -27.51
C THR A 194 -9.91 6.20 -26.66
N PRO A 195 -10.96 5.60 -27.26
CA PRO A 195 -11.79 4.62 -26.58
C PRO A 195 -11.01 3.36 -26.17
N MET A 196 -11.17 2.94 -24.92
CA MET A 196 -10.43 1.84 -24.29
C MET A 196 -10.60 0.49 -25.02
N ASP A 197 -11.81 0.21 -25.48
CA ASP A 197 -12.19 -0.99 -26.22
C ASP A 197 -11.37 -1.19 -27.52
N ARG A 198 -10.87 -0.10 -28.11
CA ARG A 198 -10.11 -0.12 -29.36
C ARG A 198 -8.61 -0.34 -29.17
N LEU A 199 -8.10 -0.21 -27.94
CA LEU A 199 -6.66 -0.24 -27.65
C LEU A 199 -6.16 -1.66 -27.39
N GLY A 200 -7.05 -2.59 -27.00
CA GLY A 200 -6.76 -4.02 -26.91
C GLY A 200 -5.57 -4.40 -26.02
N TYR A 201 -5.30 -3.61 -24.97
CA TYR A 201 -4.13 -3.71 -24.09
C TYR A 201 -2.79 -3.67 -24.86
N GLN A 202 -2.69 -2.91 -25.94
CA GLN A 202 -1.41 -2.72 -26.63
C GLN A 202 -0.61 -1.63 -25.90
N ASN A 203 0.64 -1.93 -25.55
CA ASN A 203 1.52 -0.90 -25.00
C ASN A 203 1.86 0.12 -26.09
N MET A 204 1.39 1.35 -25.88
CA MET A 204 1.62 2.49 -26.75
C MET A 204 2.13 3.70 -25.95
N ARG A 205 2.81 3.45 -24.82
CA ARG A 205 3.35 4.48 -23.93
C ARG A 205 4.21 5.50 -24.68
N ASP A 206 5.11 5.00 -25.54
CA ASP A 206 6.01 5.84 -26.34
C ASP A 206 5.33 6.58 -27.49
N THR A 207 4.08 6.22 -27.81
CA THR A 207 3.34 6.86 -28.90
C THR A 207 2.69 8.12 -28.37
N ARG A 208 3.25 9.29 -28.73
CA ARG A 208 2.63 10.56 -28.33
C ARG A 208 1.27 10.77 -28.98
N ASP A 209 0.30 11.14 -28.15
CA ASP A 209 -1.00 11.66 -28.55
C ASP A 209 -0.83 13.05 -29.18
N LYS A 210 -1.23 13.18 -30.45
CA LYS A 210 -1.11 14.42 -31.24
C LYS A 210 -2.11 15.52 -30.82
N LEU A 211 -3.14 15.16 -30.07
CA LEU A 211 -4.26 16.01 -29.70
C LEU A 211 -4.37 16.28 -28.19
N GLY A 212 -3.70 15.51 -27.32
CA GLY A 212 -3.89 15.68 -25.87
C GLY A 212 -3.09 14.73 -24.99
N GLY A 213 -1.83 14.44 -25.30
CA GLY A 213 -0.92 13.82 -24.33
C GLY A 213 -0.42 14.86 -23.33
N ASP A 214 0.13 14.41 -22.21
CA ASP A 214 0.75 15.29 -21.22
C ASP A 214 1.89 16.13 -21.81
N LYS A 215 2.07 17.31 -21.21
CA LYS A 215 3.05 18.30 -21.67
C LYS A 215 3.79 18.98 -20.54
N LEU A 216 5.08 19.22 -20.76
CA LEU A 216 5.89 20.13 -19.96
C LEU A 216 6.26 21.35 -20.81
N PHE A 217 5.91 22.52 -20.32
CA PHE A 217 6.18 23.81 -20.92
C PHE A 217 7.23 24.54 -20.10
N ARG A 218 8.35 24.88 -20.73
CA ARG A 218 9.37 25.73 -20.13
C ARG A 218 9.00 27.20 -20.32
N ASN A 219 9.14 28.00 -19.28
CA ASN A 219 9.04 29.45 -19.36
C ASN A 219 10.31 30.00 -20.03
N GLU A 220 10.15 30.95 -20.96
CA GLU A 220 11.29 31.48 -21.74
C GLU A 220 11.66 32.91 -21.30
N GLY A 221 11.20 33.27 -20.09
CA GLY A 221 11.28 34.58 -19.49
C GLY A 221 10.18 35.55 -19.93
N PRO A 222 10.18 36.77 -19.36
CA PRO A 222 9.14 37.77 -19.62
C PRO A 222 9.05 38.14 -21.11
N ASP A 223 7.82 38.35 -21.59
CA ASP A 223 7.46 38.70 -22.96
C ASP A 223 7.74 37.62 -24.04
N LYS A 224 8.13 36.41 -23.66
CA LYS A 224 8.21 35.27 -24.59
C LYS A 224 7.14 34.22 -24.27
N PRO A 225 6.58 33.55 -25.29
CA PRO A 225 5.67 32.45 -25.04
C PRO A 225 6.42 31.26 -24.43
N PHE A 226 5.73 30.53 -23.56
CA PHE A 226 6.14 29.23 -23.08
C PHE A 226 6.42 28.27 -24.24
N LYS A 227 7.34 27.34 -24.02
CA LYS A 227 7.77 26.37 -25.03
C LYS A 227 7.53 24.95 -24.54
N ASP A 228 6.79 24.17 -25.33
CA ASP A 228 6.67 22.73 -25.11
C ASP A 228 8.05 22.05 -25.26
N VAL A 229 8.56 21.52 -24.15
CA VAL A 229 9.84 20.80 -24.05
C VAL A 229 9.64 19.32 -23.70
N SER A 230 8.41 18.83 -23.71
CA SER A 230 8.05 17.49 -23.18
C SER A 230 8.93 16.36 -23.71
N GLN A 231 9.17 16.34 -25.03
CA GLN A 231 10.01 15.31 -25.65
C GLN A 231 11.50 15.46 -25.29
N GLN A 232 11.97 16.70 -25.10
CA GLN A 232 13.35 16.99 -24.70
C GLN A 232 13.60 16.62 -23.24
N ALA A 233 12.58 16.84 -22.40
CA ALA A 233 12.62 16.57 -20.98
C ALA A 233 12.29 15.11 -20.62
N GLY A 234 11.87 14.27 -21.57
CA GLY A 234 11.55 12.86 -21.32
C GLY A 234 10.16 12.60 -20.73
N ILE A 235 9.26 13.58 -20.75
CA ILE A 235 7.88 13.44 -20.27
C ILE A 235 7.07 12.62 -21.27
N TYR A 236 6.40 11.55 -20.87
CA TYR A 236 5.50 10.81 -21.75
C TYR A 236 4.30 11.67 -22.16
N GLY A 237 3.87 11.52 -23.41
CA GLY A 237 2.62 12.10 -23.91
C GLY A 237 1.71 10.99 -24.41
N SER A 238 1.67 9.88 -23.68
CA SER A 238 1.17 8.56 -24.11
C SER A 238 -0.23 8.62 -24.72
N LEU A 239 -0.46 7.90 -25.82
CA LEU A 239 -1.79 7.70 -26.42
C LEU A 239 -2.74 6.91 -25.52
N ILE A 240 -2.18 6.18 -24.56
CA ILE A 240 -2.92 5.45 -23.53
C ILE A 240 -2.74 6.11 -22.15
N GLY A 241 -2.24 7.36 -22.09
CA GLY A 241 -2.20 8.14 -20.86
C GLY A 241 -3.58 8.71 -20.53
N PHE A 242 -4.10 8.37 -19.35
CA PHE A 242 -5.41 8.80 -18.87
C PHE A 242 -5.25 9.66 -17.62
N GLY A 243 -4.47 10.73 -17.74
CA GLY A 243 -4.09 11.60 -16.62
C GLY A 243 -5.29 12.19 -15.88
N LEU A 244 -5.34 11.95 -14.57
CA LEU A 244 -6.37 12.48 -13.66
C LEU A 244 -5.78 13.26 -12.46
N GLY A 245 -4.62 12.84 -11.94
CA GLY A 245 -3.91 13.50 -10.84
C GLY A 245 -2.51 13.95 -11.23
N ILE A 246 -2.08 15.10 -10.69
CA ILE A 246 -0.71 15.59 -10.76
C ILE A 246 -0.27 16.08 -9.38
N THR A 247 0.89 15.63 -8.93
CA THR A 247 1.49 16.11 -7.69
C THR A 247 2.98 16.33 -7.87
N ILE A 248 3.48 17.44 -7.31
CA ILE A 248 4.89 17.83 -7.36
C ILE A 248 5.46 17.73 -5.94
N GLY A 249 6.63 17.11 -5.81
CA GLY A 249 7.34 16.99 -4.54
C GLY A 249 8.78 16.57 -4.74
N ASP A 250 9.66 16.86 -3.78
CA ASP A 250 11.04 16.34 -3.79
C ASP A 250 11.08 15.02 -2.99
N VAL A 251 10.98 13.90 -3.69
CA VAL A 251 10.82 12.58 -3.05
C VAL A 251 12.16 11.92 -2.72
N ASN A 252 13.24 12.35 -3.35
CA ASN A 252 14.59 11.81 -3.13
C ASN A 252 15.48 12.71 -2.25
N ASN A 253 14.93 13.82 -1.75
CA ASN A 253 15.53 14.77 -0.84
C ASN A 253 16.76 15.52 -1.37
N ASP A 254 16.78 15.83 -2.67
CA ASP A 254 17.93 16.44 -3.34
C ASP A 254 17.76 17.92 -3.74
N ASN A 255 16.63 18.50 -3.34
CA ASN A 255 16.13 19.86 -3.58
C ASN A 255 15.72 20.17 -5.02
N TRP A 256 15.49 19.15 -5.84
CA TRP A 256 14.88 19.29 -7.16
C TRP A 256 13.44 18.77 -7.13
N PRO A 257 12.48 19.48 -7.77
CA PRO A 257 11.11 18.99 -7.85
C PRO A 257 11.01 17.76 -8.76
N ASP A 258 10.41 16.69 -8.23
CA ASP A 258 9.97 15.49 -8.95
C ASP A 258 8.47 15.55 -9.22
N ILE A 259 7.98 14.67 -10.11
CA ILE A 259 6.57 14.67 -10.56
C ILE A 259 5.98 13.28 -10.38
N TYR A 260 4.83 13.19 -9.73
CA TYR A 260 3.99 12.00 -9.70
C TYR A 260 2.70 12.24 -10.49
N ILE A 261 2.36 11.32 -11.39
CA ILE A 261 1.18 11.39 -12.25
C ILE A 261 0.30 10.17 -12.05
N SER A 262 -0.98 10.41 -11.75
CA SER A 262 -2.02 9.38 -11.66
C SER A 262 -2.67 9.15 -13.02
N ASN A 263 -2.61 7.91 -13.52
CA ASN A 263 -3.28 7.46 -14.73
C ASN A 263 -4.43 6.49 -14.41
N ASP A 264 -5.58 6.75 -15.02
CA ASP A 264 -6.72 5.83 -14.97
C ASP A 264 -6.46 4.57 -15.83
N PHE A 265 -7.21 3.51 -15.54
CA PHE A 265 -7.25 2.23 -16.24
C PHE A 265 -6.03 1.29 -16.16
N TYR A 266 -5.21 1.17 -17.22
CA TYR A 266 -4.14 0.16 -17.30
C TYR A 266 -2.78 0.74 -17.71
N GLU A 267 -2.73 2.03 -18.03
CA GLU A 267 -1.44 2.70 -18.11
C GLU A 267 -0.92 2.90 -16.69
N ARG A 268 0.40 2.84 -16.54
CA ARG A 268 1.04 3.01 -15.23
C ARG A 268 0.94 4.45 -14.79
N ASP A 269 0.91 4.66 -13.48
CA ASP A 269 1.33 5.93 -12.90
C ASP A 269 2.79 6.21 -13.29
N TYR A 270 3.15 7.50 -13.34
CA TYR A 270 4.52 7.92 -13.63
C TYR A 270 5.13 8.56 -12.40
N LEU A 271 6.33 8.12 -12.01
CA LEU A 271 7.19 8.83 -11.07
C LEU A 271 8.41 9.35 -11.84
N TYR A 272 8.42 10.65 -12.13
CA TYR A 272 9.49 11.32 -12.84
C TYR A 272 10.49 11.95 -11.87
N ILE A 273 11.70 11.38 -11.81
CA ILE A 273 12.81 11.88 -11.02
C ILE A 273 13.63 12.88 -11.82
N ASN A 274 13.81 14.09 -11.29
CA ASN A 274 14.52 15.17 -11.97
C ASN A 274 16.02 14.88 -12.07
N GLN A 275 16.56 14.92 -13.29
CA GLN A 275 17.97 14.61 -13.56
C GLN A 275 18.90 15.84 -13.48
N LYS A 276 18.39 17.00 -13.02
CA LYS A 276 19.16 18.25 -12.80
C LYS A 276 19.81 18.83 -14.05
N ASN A 277 19.27 18.49 -15.21
CA ASN A 277 19.82 18.87 -16.51
C ASN A 277 18.72 19.26 -17.52
N GLY A 278 17.51 19.53 -17.01
CA GLY A 278 16.33 19.82 -17.83
C GLY A 278 15.59 18.57 -18.34
N SER A 279 15.90 17.38 -17.82
CA SER A 279 15.19 16.14 -18.14
C SER A 279 14.79 15.35 -16.90
N PHE A 280 13.86 14.42 -17.08
CA PHE A 280 13.35 13.51 -16.07
C PHE A 280 13.60 12.05 -16.45
N LYS A 281 13.78 11.21 -15.44
CA LYS A 281 13.75 9.75 -15.57
C LYS A 281 12.45 9.25 -14.96
N GLU A 282 11.60 8.60 -15.74
CA GLU A 282 10.47 7.85 -15.19
C GLU A 282 11.00 6.58 -14.52
N ASP A 283 10.70 6.37 -13.23
CA ASP A 283 11.35 5.35 -12.41
C ASP A 283 10.41 4.56 -11.49
N VAL A 284 9.09 4.55 -11.76
CA VAL A 284 8.09 3.96 -10.86
C VAL A 284 8.38 2.49 -10.53
N GLU A 285 8.85 1.70 -11.49
CA GLU A 285 9.13 0.27 -11.31
C GLU A 285 10.33 -0.03 -10.42
N ASN A 286 11.30 0.90 -10.36
CA ASN A 286 12.48 0.71 -9.52
C ASN A 286 12.22 1.22 -8.11
N GLU A 287 11.31 2.18 -7.92
CA GLU A 287 11.04 2.78 -6.61
C GLU A 287 9.84 2.15 -5.89
N MET A 288 8.85 1.61 -6.61
CA MET A 288 7.62 1.03 -6.04
C MET A 288 7.49 -0.46 -6.41
N GLY A 289 6.91 -1.26 -5.51
CA GLY A 289 6.66 -2.69 -5.77
C GLY A 289 5.44 -2.97 -6.65
N HIS A 290 4.37 -2.21 -6.42
CA HIS A 290 3.12 -2.20 -7.19
C HIS A 290 2.42 -0.85 -7.02
N ILE A 291 1.42 -0.56 -7.87
CA ILE A 291 0.70 0.73 -7.91
C ILE A 291 -0.82 0.52 -8.04
N SER A 292 -1.60 1.60 -7.89
CA SER A 292 -3.05 1.55 -8.08
C SER A 292 -3.40 1.26 -9.54
N LEU A 293 -4.53 0.58 -9.75
CA LEU A 293 -5.02 0.26 -11.08
C LEU A 293 -5.74 1.46 -11.70
N SER A 294 -6.64 2.09 -10.96
CA SER A 294 -7.46 3.20 -11.48
C SER A 294 -7.16 4.46 -10.69
N SER A 295 -5.93 4.96 -10.84
CA SER A 295 -5.45 6.12 -10.08
C SER A 295 -6.19 7.39 -10.50
N MET A 296 -6.97 7.95 -9.57
CA MET A 296 -7.86 9.09 -9.81
C MET A 296 -7.22 10.42 -9.39
N GLY A 297 -6.43 10.43 -8.32
CA GLY A 297 -5.74 11.59 -7.78
C GLY A 297 -4.65 11.20 -6.80
N ALA A 298 -3.81 12.16 -6.43
CA ALA A 298 -2.76 11.95 -5.44
C ALA A 298 -2.42 13.25 -4.70
N ASP A 299 -1.79 13.12 -3.54
CA ASP A 299 -1.10 14.21 -2.85
C ASP A 299 0.14 13.68 -2.11
N ILE A 300 1.09 14.57 -1.82
CA ILE A 300 2.44 14.24 -1.33
C ILE A 300 2.75 15.04 -0.06
N ALA A 301 3.02 14.34 1.04
CA ALA A 301 3.44 14.94 2.30
C ALA A 301 4.24 13.96 3.15
N ASP A 302 5.00 14.46 4.11
CA ASP A 302 5.69 13.65 5.13
C ASP A 302 4.67 13.24 6.21
N VAL A 303 4.07 12.05 6.08
CA VAL A 303 2.97 11.62 6.97
C VAL A 303 3.47 11.05 8.29
N ASN A 304 4.72 10.60 8.34
CA ASN A 304 5.33 10.00 9.52
C ASN A 304 6.35 10.95 10.21
N ASN A 305 6.48 12.18 9.72
CA ASN A 305 7.35 13.23 10.24
C ASN A 305 8.84 12.82 10.26
N ASP A 306 9.29 12.01 9.29
CA ASP A 306 10.66 11.51 9.18
C ASP A 306 11.55 12.31 8.20
N GLY A 307 10.98 13.34 7.58
CA GLY A 307 11.64 14.23 6.63
C GLY A 307 11.66 13.72 5.18
N ASN A 308 11.05 12.58 4.87
CA ASN A 308 10.87 12.09 3.50
C ASN A 308 9.40 12.27 3.09
N LEU A 309 9.16 12.67 1.83
CA LEU A 309 7.80 12.83 1.35
C LEU A 309 7.21 11.47 0.94
N ASP A 310 6.03 11.17 1.46
CA ASP A 310 5.22 10.00 1.14
C ASP A 310 4.16 10.36 0.08
N ILE A 311 3.63 9.35 -0.60
CA ILE A 311 2.65 9.54 -1.69
C ILE A 311 1.38 8.77 -1.35
N PHE A 312 0.23 9.46 -1.34
CA PHE A 312 -1.08 8.81 -1.22
C PHE A 312 -1.87 8.97 -2.51
N VAL A 313 -2.42 7.86 -3.02
CA VAL A 313 -3.10 7.74 -4.31
C VAL A 313 -4.50 7.20 -4.10
N THR A 314 -5.49 7.79 -4.76
CA THR A 314 -6.91 7.40 -4.70
C THR A 314 -7.32 6.50 -5.86
N ASP A 315 -8.21 5.54 -5.57
CA ASP A 315 -8.85 4.58 -6.48
C ASP A 315 -10.34 4.45 -6.05
N MET A 316 -11.06 3.44 -6.55
CA MET A 316 -12.50 3.29 -6.46
C MET A 316 -12.98 2.13 -5.58
N LEU A 317 -12.12 1.53 -4.74
CA LEU A 317 -12.47 0.36 -3.94
C LEU A 317 -13.42 0.70 -2.77
N PRO A 318 -14.64 0.13 -2.70
CA PRO A 318 -15.55 0.37 -1.58
C PRO A 318 -15.11 -0.32 -0.28
N ASP A 319 -15.25 0.39 0.84
CA ASP A 319 -15.03 -0.15 2.19
C ASP A 319 -16.15 -1.14 2.59
N ASP A 320 -17.40 -0.74 2.36
CA ASP A 320 -18.61 -1.53 2.61
C ASP A 320 -18.69 -2.78 1.71
N ASP A 321 -18.96 -3.94 2.31
CA ASP A 321 -18.99 -5.22 1.60
C ASP A 321 -20.13 -5.33 0.58
N TYR A 322 -21.28 -4.70 0.86
CA TYR A 322 -22.40 -4.69 -0.08
C TYR A 322 -22.03 -3.93 -1.36
N ARG A 323 -21.57 -2.68 -1.23
CA ARG A 323 -21.11 -1.86 -2.35
C ARG A 323 -19.98 -2.54 -3.10
N LEU A 324 -18.97 -3.08 -2.39
CA LEU A 324 -17.89 -3.81 -3.03
C LEU A 324 -18.41 -4.94 -3.93
N LYS A 325 -19.35 -5.76 -3.47
CA LYS A 325 -19.92 -6.87 -4.28
C LYS A 325 -20.89 -6.42 -5.38
N THR A 326 -21.40 -5.19 -5.31
CA THR A 326 -22.34 -4.66 -6.32
C THR A 326 -21.71 -3.70 -7.31
N THR A 327 -20.55 -3.11 -7.03
CA THR A 327 -19.92 -2.09 -7.90
C THR A 327 -18.48 -2.40 -8.30
N THR A 328 -17.86 -3.45 -7.75
CA THR A 328 -16.47 -3.84 -8.06
C THR A 328 -16.42 -5.17 -8.83
N SER A 329 -15.47 -5.28 -9.75
CA SER A 329 -15.00 -6.54 -10.33
C SER A 329 -13.48 -6.52 -10.29
N PHE A 330 -12.87 -7.58 -9.78
CA PHE A 330 -11.42 -7.74 -9.80
C PHE A 330 -10.96 -8.33 -11.13
N GLU A 331 -9.75 -7.98 -11.56
CA GLU A 331 -9.13 -8.60 -12.74
C GLU A 331 -8.83 -10.07 -12.45
N SER A 332 -8.94 -10.93 -13.48
CA SER A 332 -8.54 -12.34 -13.34
C SER A 332 -7.03 -12.47 -13.40
N TYR A 333 -6.50 -13.57 -12.87
CA TYR A 333 -5.07 -13.88 -12.92
C TYR A 333 -4.52 -13.82 -14.35
N GLU A 334 -5.25 -14.38 -15.33
CA GLU A 334 -4.83 -14.41 -16.73
C GLU A 334 -4.76 -13.02 -17.35
N LEU A 335 -5.68 -12.12 -16.96
CA LEU A 335 -5.64 -10.73 -17.42
C LEU A 335 -4.45 -9.99 -16.80
N GLY A 336 -4.19 -10.20 -15.50
CA GLY A 336 -3.00 -9.67 -14.83
C GLY A 336 -1.70 -10.11 -15.51
N GLN A 337 -1.55 -11.41 -15.77
CA GLN A 337 -0.40 -11.96 -16.49
C GLN A 337 -0.27 -11.42 -17.92
N LEU A 338 -1.39 -11.25 -18.64
CA LEU A 338 -1.38 -10.61 -19.95
C LEU A 338 -0.86 -9.18 -19.86
N LYS A 339 -1.30 -8.40 -18.88
CA LYS A 339 -0.88 -7.00 -18.69
C LYS A 339 0.60 -6.90 -18.31
N GLU A 340 1.06 -7.75 -17.40
CA GLU A 340 2.48 -7.87 -17.03
C GLU A 340 3.34 -8.19 -18.26
N SER A 341 2.95 -9.19 -19.06
CA SER A 341 3.67 -9.59 -20.29
C SER A 341 3.74 -8.49 -21.35
N ARG A 342 2.91 -7.45 -21.22
CA ARG A 342 2.82 -6.30 -22.11
C ARG A 342 3.36 -5.03 -21.49
N ASP A 343 4.08 -5.14 -20.37
CA ASP A 343 4.73 -4.01 -19.73
C ASP A 343 3.72 -2.97 -19.23
N PHE A 344 2.71 -3.43 -18.47
CA PHE A 344 1.80 -2.57 -17.68
C PHE A 344 2.05 -2.63 -16.16
N PHE A 345 3.08 -3.35 -15.72
CA PHE A 345 3.48 -3.46 -14.30
C PHE A 345 2.40 -4.09 -13.41
N TYR A 346 2.63 -4.09 -12.10
CA TYR A 346 1.73 -4.69 -11.11
C TYR A 346 0.76 -3.63 -10.59
N GLN A 347 -0.53 -3.86 -10.80
CA GLN A 347 -1.58 -2.89 -10.49
C GLN A 347 -2.75 -3.55 -9.75
N ASP A 348 -3.22 -2.91 -8.68
CA ASP A 348 -4.35 -3.39 -7.86
C ASP A 348 -5.43 -2.29 -7.68
N PRO A 349 -6.73 -2.61 -7.75
CA PRO A 349 -7.82 -1.63 -7.68
C PRO A 349 -8.11 -1.21 -6.24
N ARG A 350 -7.32 -0.28 -5.69
CA ARG A 350 -7.45 0.27 -4.34
C ARG A 350 -6.61 1.53 -4.15
N ASN A 351 -6.95 2.34 -3.13
CA ASN A 351 -6.07 3.43 -2.72
C ASN A 351 -4.73 2.86 -2.23
N MET A 352 -3.67 3.63 -2.41
CA MET A 352 -2.33 3.26 -1.97
C MET A 352 -1.67 4.36 -1.16
N LEU A 353 -1.03 3.96 -0.07
CA LEU A 353 -0.14 4.82 0.71
C LEU A 353 1.28 4.29 0.53
N HIS A 354 2.06 4.96 -0.31
CA HIS A 354 3.46 4.66 -0.57
C HIS A 354 4.32 5.42 0.45
N LEU A 355 4.77 4.71 1.48
CA LEU A 355 5.65 5.22 2.52
C LEU A 355 7.10 5.24 2.01
N ASN A 356 7.75 6.40 2.07
CA ASN A 356 9.11 6.60 1.57
C ASN A 356 10.13 6.02 2.55
N ASN A 357 10.88 5.00 2.12
CA ASN A 357 11.88 4.35 2.96
C ASN A 357 13.14 5.22 3.16
N GLY A 358 13.26 6.31 2.37
CA GLY A 358 14.37 7.25 2.41
C GLY A 358 15.65 6.73 1.74
N ASP A 359 15.51 5.76 0.85
CA ASP A 359 16.59 5.15 0.06
C ASP A 359 16.27 5.01 -1.43
N GLY A 360 15.32 5.83 -1.92
CA GLY A 360 14.81 5.79 -3.30
C GLY A 360 13.80 4.66 -3.53
N THR A 361 13.14 4.20 -2.47
CA THR A 361 12.15 3.12 -2.52
C THR A 361 10.96 3.43 -1.64
N PHE A 362 9.82 2.85 -1.98
CA PHE A 362 8.58 3.00 -1.24
C PHE A 362 8.01 1.65 -0.81
N SER A 363 7.43 1.63 0.39
CA SER A 363 6.63 0.54 0.92
C SER A 363 5.16 0.90 0.79
N GLU A 364 4.38 0.13 0.05
CA GLU A 364 2.92 0.31 0.02
C GLU A 364 2.30 -0.24 1.30
N ILE A 365 1.57 0.58 2.05
CA ILE A 365 1.02 0.22 3.37
C ILE A 365 -0.47 0.53 3.54
N GLY A 366 -1.20 0.88 2.48
CA GLY A 366 -2.55 1.44 2.55
C GLY A 366 -3.57 0.56 3.29
N ARG A 367 -3.40 -0.76 3.29
CA ARG A 367 -4.30 -1.67 4.02
C ARG A 367 -4.01 -1.69 5.50
N MET A 368 -2.75 -1.84 5.87
CA MET A 368 -2.32 -1.74 7.28
C MET A 368 -2.66 -0.36 7.85
N ALA A 369 -2.50 0.68 7.03
CA ALA A 369 -2.79 2.05 7.40
C ALA A 369 -4.29 2.34 7.56
N GLY A 370 -5.17 1.47 7.02
CA GLY A 370 -6.63 1.65 7.08
C GLY A 370 -7.19 2.63 6.05
N THR A 371 -6.44 2.94 4.98
CA THR A 371 -6.79 3.96 3.97
C THR A 371 -7.06 3.40 2.58
N ALA A 372 -6.92 2.08 2.39
CA ALA A 372 -7.00 1.40 1.08
C ALA A 372 -8.37 1.46 0.38
N ALA A 373 -9.46 1.74 1.10
CA ALA A 373 -10.82 1.66 0.56
C ALA A 373 -11.67 2.85 0.98
N THR A 374 -12.12 3.63 0.00
CA THR A 374 -12.98 4.79 0.19
C THR A 374 -14.09 4.90 -0.85
N ASP A 375 -14.32 3.88 -1.67
CA ASP A 375 -15.24 3.91 -2.83
C ASP A 375 -14.76 4.89 -3.90
N TRP A 376 -15.65 5.44 -4.74
CA TRP A 376 -15.33 6.31 -5.89
C TRP A 376 -14.63 7.63 -5.51
N SER A 377 -13.32 7.56 -5.31
CA SER A 377 -12.51 8.64 -4.77
C SER A 377 -11.90 9.49 -5.88
N TRP A 378 -11.85 10.80 -5.67
CA TRP A 378 -11.26 11.75 -6.63
C TRP A 378 -9.94 12.31 -6.10
N GLY A 379 -10.00 13.35 -5.26
CA GLY A 379 -8.82 14.03 -4.74
C GLY A 379 -8.47 13.62 -3.31
N ALA A 380 -7.17 13.46 -3.06
CA ALA A 380 -6.60 13.42 -1.74
C ALA A 380 -6.04 14.79 -1.32
N LEU A 381 -6.18 15.14 -0.05
CA LEU A 381 -5.49 16.28 0.56
C LEU A 381 -4.81 15.81 1.85
N LEU A 382 -3.50 16.01 1.94
CA LEU A 382 -2.68 15.67 3.10
C LEU A 382 -2.40 16.95 3.89
N PHE A 383 -3.08 17.12 5.01
CA PHE A 383 -2.92 18.28 5.90
C PHE A 383 -3.33 17.94 7.34
N ASP A 384 -2.86 18.74 8.29
CA ASP A 384 -3.14 18.57 9.71
C ASP A 384 -4.53 19.16 10.03
N MET A 385 -5.57 18.32 10.11
CA MET A 385 -6.95 18.77 10.29
C MET A 385 -7.24 19.18 11.73
N ASP A 386 -6.70 18.44 12.71
CA ASP A 386 -6.95 18.66 14.15
C ASP A 386 -5.84 19.46 14.87
N MET A 387 -4.84 19.91 14.11
CA MET A 387 -3.73 20.77 14.51
C MET A 387 -2.79 20.11 15.53
N ASP A 388 -2.63 18.79 15.48
CA ASP A 388 -1.78 18.00 16.40
C ASP A 388 -0.32 17.82 15.94
N GLY A 389 0.01 18.30 14.74
CA GLY A 389 1.34 18.22 14.12
C GLY A 389 1.51 17.03 13.17
N LYS A 390 0.52 16.14 13.05
CA LYS A 390 0.54 15.00 12.12
C LYS A 390 -0.31 15.32 10.89
N LYS A 391 0.04 14.74 9.75
CA LYS A 391 -0.73 14.96 8.51
C LYS A 391 -1.84 13.92 8.44
N ASP A 392 -3.07 14.40 8.38
CA ASP A 392 -4.28 13.62 8.15
C ASP A 392 -4.57 13.54 6.65
N ILE A 393 -5.51 12.68 6.24
CA ILE A 393 -5.89 12.50 4.83
C ILE A 393 -7.38 12.78 4.65
N PHE A 394 -7.72 13.79 3.86
CA PHE A 394 -9.08 14.01 3.38
C PHE A 394 -9.24 13.41 1.98
N VAL A 395 -10.34 12.69 1.74
CA VAL A 395 -10.68 12.12 0.44
C VAL A 395 -12.07 12.58 0.01
N ALA A 396 -12.11 13.34 -1.10
CA ALA A 396 -13.34 13.70 -1.78
C ALA A 396 -13.89 12.47 -2.54
N ASN A 397 -15.17 12.17 -2.31
CA ASN A 397 -15.79 10.92 -2.71
C ASN A 397 -17.14 11.11 -3.42
N GLY A 398 -17.49 10.11 -4.22
CA GLY A 398 -18.79 9.94 -4.87
C GLY A 398 -18.79 10.29 -6.37
N ILE A 399 -19.61 9.57 -7.12
CA ILE A 399 -19.92 9.87 -8.52
C ILE A 399 -21.43 9.98 -8.69
N LEU A 400 -21.89 10.93 -9.52
CA LEU A 400 -23.32 11.25 -9.66
C LEU A 400 -24.16 10.03 -10.10
N LYS A 401 -23.60 9.14 -10.91
CA LYS A 401 -24.24 7.93 -11.41
C LYS A 401 -23.35 6.71 -11.15
N ASP A 402 -23.92 5.63 -10.62
CA ASP A 402 -23.20 4.38 -10.33
C ASP A 402 -22.90 3.63 -11.65
N LEU A 403 -21.81 4.02 -12.33
CA LEU A 403 -21.45 3.52 -13.66
C LEU A 403 -21.01 2.04 -13.65
N THR A 404 -20.49 1.57 -12.52
CA THR A 404 -19.93 0.22 -12.34
C THR A 404 -20.89 -0.74 -11.60
N ASP A 405 -22.14 -0.33 -11.37
CA ASP A 405 -23.16 -1.22 -10.80
C ASP A 405 -23.32 -2.49 -11.65
N GLN A 406 -23.03 -3.64 -11.05
CA GLN A 406 -22.93 -4.91 -11.76
C GLN A 406 -24.29 -5.40 -12.27
N ASP A 407 -25.40 -5.04 -11.60
CA ASP A 407 -26.74 -5.34 -12.08
C ASP A 407 -27.09 -4.49 -13.32
N TYR A 408 -26.65 -3.23 -13.35
CA TYR A 408 -26.77 -2.34 -14.51
C TYR A 408 -25.88 -2.78 -15.67
N VAL A 409 -24.62 -3.15 -15.41
CA VAL A 409 -23.69 -3.69 -16.41
C VAL A 409 -24.27 -4.97 -17.04
N ALA A 410 -24.83 -5.88 -16.23
CA ALA A 410 -25.51 -7.07 -16.74
C ALA A 410 -26.74 -6.72 -17.60
N PHE A 411 -27.55 -5.73 -17.18
CA PHE A 411 -28.67 -5.22 -17.98
C PHE A 411 -28.23 -4.68 -19.35
N LEU A 412 -27.10 -3.95 -19.40
CA LEU A 412 -26.55 -3.45 -20.66
C LEU A 412 -26.06 -4.59 -21.58
N ALA A 413 -25.38 -5.58 -21.02
CA ALA A 413 -24.84 -6.72 -21.77
C ALA A 413 -25.93 -7.58 -22.40
N ASP A 414 -27.07 -7.76 -21.73
CA ASP A 414 -28.21 -8.55 -22.20
C ASP A 414 -29.11 -7.80 -23.20
N ASN A 415 -28.84 -6.51 -23.46
CA ASN A 415 -29.72 -5.66 -24.27
C ASN A 415 -29.25 -5.55 -25.75
N PRO A 416 -29.93 -6.20 -26.71
CA PRO A 416 -29.54 -6.19 -28.13
C PRO A 416 -29.62 -4.80 -28.80
N ASP A 417 -30.33 -3.85 -28.19
CA ASP A 417 -30.40 -2.48 -28.70
C ASP A 417 -29.10 -1.70 -28.50
N LEU A 418 -28.27 -2.04 -27.50
CA LEU A 418 -26.96 -1.40 -27.27
C LEU A 418 -25.97 -1.72 -28.40
N GLN A 419 -25.96 -2.98 -28.86
CA GLN A 419 -25.19 -3.41 -30.03
C GLN A 419 -25.64 -2.67 -31.30
N SER A 420 -26.97 -2.55 -31.47
CA SER A 420 -27.58 -1.81 -32.58
C SER A 420 -27.29 -0.29 -32.54
N MET A 421 -27.02 0.27 -31.36
CA MET A 421 -26.60 1.66 -31.18
C MET A 421 -25.14 1.89 -31.54
N ILE A 422 -24.23 0.98 -31.17
CA ILE A 422 -22.82 1.01 -31.60
C ILE A 422 -22.73 0.91 -33.12
N GLU A 423 -23.59 0.11 -33.74
CA GLU A 423 -23.70 -0.06 -35.20
C GLU A 423 -24.47 1.08 -35.89
N GLY A 424 -25.07 2.02 -35.14
CA GLY A 424 -25.83 3.16 -35.66
C GLY A 424 -27.13 2.78 -36.39
N THR A 425 -27.66 1.58 -36.17
CA THR A 425 -28.80 1.00 -36.91
C THR A 425 -30.17 1.32 -36.27
N LYS A 426 -30.22 1.81 -35.02
CA LYS A 426 -31.45 2.19 -34.30
C LYS A 426 -31.35 3.58 -33.66
N LYS A 427 -32.49 4.25 -33.46
CA LYS A 427 -32.55 5.54 -32.73
C LYS A 427 -32.21 5.30 -31.25
N PHE A 428 -31.07 5.84 -30.81
CA PHE A 428 -30.67 5.87 -29.41
C PHE A 428 -31.43 6.95 -28.64
N ASP A 429 -32.14 6.54 -27.58
CA ASP A 429 -32.63 7.45 -26.55
C ASP A 429 -31.76 7.30 -25.29
N TYR A 430 -30.73 8.14 -25.16
CA TYR A 430 -29.79 8.09 -24.05
C TYR A 430 -30.48 8.20 -22.68
N LYS A 431 -31.62 8.91 -22.59
CA LYS A 431 -32.33 9.10 -21.32
C LYS A 431 -32.84 7.81 -20.74
N GLU A 432 -33.34 6.88 -21.57
CA GLU A 432 -33.83 5.58 -21.09
C GLU A 432 -32.74 4.82 -20.31
N TYR A 433 -31.49 4.95 -20.72
CA TYR A 433 -30.35 4.27 -20.11
C TYR A 433 -29.80 5.03 -18.90
N VAL A 434 -29.70 6.37 -18.97
CA VAL A 434 -29.27 7.21 -17.83
C VAL A 434 -30.26 7.16 -16.66
N ASP A 435 -31.57 7.08 -16.95
CA ASP A 435 -32.62 7.01 -15.93
C ASP A 435 -32.62 5.67 -15.17
N LYS A 436 -32.04 4.61 -15.76
CA LYS A 436 -31.87 3.30 -15.14
C LYS A 436 -30.56 3.17 -14.34
N MET A 437 -29.61 4.09 -14.50
CA MET A 437 -28.39 4.12 -13.69
C MET A 437 -28.72 4.56 -12.26
N GLY A 438 -28.20 3.79 -11.29
CA GLY A 438 -28.23 4.14 -9.87
C GLY A 438 -27.56 5.49 -9.60
N SER A 439 -27.89 6.10 -8.46
CA SER A 439 -27.28 7.34 -7.99
C SER A 439 -27.28 7.32 -6.47
N SER A 440 -26.10 7.19 -5.90
CA SER A 440 -25.89 6.96 -4.47
C SER A 440 -24.90 7.99 -3.94
N PRO A 441 -25.32 9.04 -3.19
CA PRO A 441 -24.38 9.98 -2.61
C PRO A 441 -23.54 9.28 -1.54
N LEU A 442 -22.25 9.61 -1.46
CA LEU A 442 -21.29 8.98 -0.55
C LEU A 442 -20.68 10.02 0.40
N PRO A 443 -20.44 9.68 1.67
CA PRO A 443 -19.68 10.55 2.56
C PRO A 443 -18.22 10.63 2.12
N ASN A 444 -17.61 11.77 2.40
CA ASN A 444 -16.16 11.92 2.32
C ASN A 444 -15.47 11.14 3.44
N TYR A 445 -14.19 10.87 3.26
CA TYR A 445 -13.34 10.30 4.30
C TYR A 445 -12.43 11.38 4.87
N ALA A 446 -12.18 11.32 6.18
CA ALA A 446 -11.24 12.17 6.89
C ALA A 446 -10.46 11.27 7.83
N PHE A 447 -9.32 10.77 7.38
CA PHE A 447 -8.46 9.83 8.07
C PHE A 447 -7.54 10.57 9.02
N ARG A 448 -7.79 10.43 10.32
CA ARG A 448 -6.94 10.96 11.38
C ARG A 448 -5.69 10.10 11.54
N ASN A 449 -4.52 10.72 11.59
CA ASN A 449 -3.24 10.05 11.76
C ASN A 449 -3.00 9.68 13.24
N VAL A 450 -3.23 8.40 13.58
CA VAL A 450 -3.09 7.90 14.95
C VAL A 450 -1.75 7.16 15.17
N GLY A 451 -1.17 6.59 14.13
CA GLY A 451 0.02 5.72 14.19
C GLY A 451 1.29 6.32 13.60
N ASN A 452 1.48 7.64 13.65
CA ASN A 452 2.65 8.33 13.10
C ASN A 452 2.87 8.01 11.61
N GLY A 453 1.83 8.17 10.80
CA GLY A 453 1.83 7.93 9.36
C GLY A 453 1.62 6.48 8.93
N MET A 454 1.60 5.53 9.88
CA MET A 454 1.43 4.10 9.56
C MET A 454 0.06 3.53 9.94
N GLN A 455 -0.79 4.28 10.66
CA GLN A 455 -2.16 3.90 10.99
C GLN A 455 -3.07 5.12 11.03
N PHE A 456 -4.27 4.98 10.47
CA PHE A 456 -5.27 6.03 10.40
C PHE A 456 -6.66 5.54 10.80
N GLU A 457 -7.48 6.46 11.29
CA GLU A 457 -8.89 6.22 11.64
C GLU A 457 -9.80 7.17 10.86
N ASN A 458 -10.85 6.67 10.22
CA ASN A 458 -11.84 7.56 9.59
C ASN A 458 -12.67 8.28 10.65
N LYS A 459 -12.52 9.61 10.71
CA LYS A 459 -13.22 10.54 11.61
C LYS A 459 -14.23 11.44 10.91
N ALA A 460 -14.53 11.22 9.63
CA ALA A 460 -15.40 12.12 8.85
C ALA A 460 -16.72 12.45 9.55
N ALA A 461 -17.44 11.46 10.08
CA ALA A 461 -18.69 11.70 10.80
C ALA A 461 -18.49 12.48 12.11
N GLU A 462 -17.49 12.12 12.92
CA GLU A 462 -17.17 12.76 14.20
C GLU A 462 -16.71 14.23 14.00
N TRP A 463 -16.01 14.50 12.90
CA TRP A 463 -15.48 15.81 12.57
C TRP A 463 -16.44 16.71 11.78
N GLY A 464 -17.65 16.24 11.44
CA GLY A 464 -18.65 17.05 10.71
C GLY A 464 -18.51 17.03 9.18
N LEU A 465 -17.67 16.13 8.65
CA LEU A 465 -17.42 15.94 7.21
C LEU A 465 -18.18 14.75 6.60
N GLY A 466 -18.90 13.97 7.42
CA GLY A 466 -19.58 12.73 7.00
C GLY A 466 -20.91 12.92 6.26
N THR A 467 -21.24 14.11 5.76
CA THR A 467 -22.48 14.32 4.98
C THR A 467 -22.33 13.74 3.57
N PRO A 468 -23.18 12.79 3.14
CA PRO A 468 -23.06 12.22 1.80
C PRO A 468 -23.30 13.23 0.68
N SER A 469 -22.43 13.22 -0.33
CA SER A 469 -22.52 14.08 -1.53
C SER A 469 -21.91 13.39 -2.77
N PHE A 470 -21.66 14.18 -3.82
CA PHE A 470 -20.90 13.79 -5.01
C PHE A 470 -19.76 14.79 -5.16
N SER A 471 -18.71 14.62 -4.36
CA SER A 471 -17.63 15.60 -4.26
C SER A 471 -16.44 15.25 -5.15
N ASN A 472 -15.75 16.27 -5.65
CA ASN A 472 -14.66 16.12 -6.61
C ASN A 472 -13.46 17.01 -6.22
N GLY A 473 -13.37 18.22 -6.78
CA GLY A 473 -12.32 19.16 -6.44
C GLY A 473 -12.45 19.68 -5.01
N SER A 474 -11.33 19.80 -4.31
CA SER A 474 -11.28 20.33 -2.95
C SER A 474 -9.95 21.01 -2.68
N ALA A 475 -9.96 21.99 -1.78
CA ALA A 475 -8.77 22.71 -1.34
C ALA A 475 -8.94 23.17 0.11
N TYR A 476 -7.83 23.23 0.85
CA TYR A 476 -7.77 23.76 2.21
C TYR A 476 -7.01 25.09 2.28
N GLY A 477 -7.29 25.88 3.32
CA GLY A 477 -6.60 27.15 3.60
C GLY A 477 -7.18 27.84 4.84
N ASP A 478 -6.45 28.78 5.42
CA ASP A 478 -6.88 29.56 6.59
C ASP A 478 -7.73 30.78 6.12
N LEU A 479 -9.03 30.57 5.86
CA LEU A 479 -9.90 31.53 5.16
C LEU A 479 -10.31 32.71 6.03
N ASP A 480 -10.31 32.57 7.36
CA ASP A 480 -10.62 33.67 8.27
C ASP A 480 -9.41 34.17 9.09
N ASN A 481 -8.21 33.65 8.80
CA ASN A 481 -6.93 34.02 9.40
C ASN A 481 -6.79 33.66 10.90
N ASP A 482 -7.59 32.72 11.41
CA ASP A 482 -7.54 32.29 12.82
C ASP A 482 -6.45 31.25 13.13
N GLY A 483 -5.86 30.64 12.09
CA GLY A 483 -4.69 29.79 12.17
C GLY A 483 -4.95 28.29 12.14
N ASP A 484 -6.20 27.84 12.02
CA ASP A 484 -6.51 26.48 11.53
C ASP A 484 -6.86 26.48 10.04
N LEU A 485 -6.98 25.27 9.47
CA LEU A 485 -7.17 25.08 8.03
C LEU A 485 -8.64 24.73 7.74
N ASP A 486 -9.34 25.66 7.08
CA ASP A 486 -10.68 25.48 6.55
C ASP A 486 -10.68 24.64 5.28
N LEU A 487 -11.84 24.11 4.89
CA LEU A 487 -11.98 23.21 3.74
C LEU A 487 -13.11 23.66 2.80
N VAL A 488 -12.82 23.70 1.50
CA VAL A 488 -13.79 23.97 0.44
C VAL A 488 -13.90 22.76 -0.48
N VAL A 489 -15.12 22.29 -0.73
CA VAL A 489 -15.38 21.08 -1.53
C VAL A 489 -16.40 21.37 -2.62
N ASN A 490 -16.02 21.19 -3.87
CA ASN A 490 -16.89 21.32 -5.03
C ASN A 490 -17.70 20.03 -5.22
N ASN A 491 -19.02 20.16 -5.26
CA ASN A 491 -19.95 19.04 -5.38
C ASN A 491 -20.68 19.09 -6.73
N ASN A 492 -20.84 17.93 -7.35
CA ASN A 492 -21.65 17.76 -8.55
C ASN A 492 -23.14 17.82 -8.21
N ASN A 493 -23.86 18.69 -8.92
CA ASN A 493 -25.29 18.96 -8.80
C ASN A 493 -25.77 19.39 -7.40
N LEU A 494 -24.86 19.74 -6.49
CA LEU A 494 -25.12 20.22 -5.14
C LEU A 494 -24.38 21.54 -4.88
N PRO A 495 -24.80 22.36 -3.90
CA PRO A 495 -24.04 23.53 -3.50
C PRO A 495 -22.60 23.16 -3.11
N VAL A 496 -21.65 24.06 -3.36
CA VAL A 496 -20.30 23.96 -2.81
C VAL A 496 -20.36 23.89 -1.28
N SER A 497 -19.57 23.01 -0.68
CA SER A 497 -19.45 22.93 0.77
C SER A 497 -18.31 23.85 1.23
N ILE A 498 -18.60 24.71 2.20
CA ILE A 498 -17.62 25.55 2.90
C ILE A 498 -17.60 25.09 4.35
N TYR A 499 -16.48 24.60 4.83
CA TYR A 499 -16.31 24.12 6.20
C TYR A 499 -15.37 25.04 6.95
N LYS A 500 -15.86 25.63 8.04
CA LYS A 500 -15.02 26.34 9.01
C LYS A 500 -14.37 25.32 9.96
N ASN A 501 -13.05 25.32 10.09
CA ASN A 501 -12.36 24.57 11.13
C ASN A 501 -12.43 25.34 12.46
N THR A 502 -12.42 24.60 13.57
CA THR A 502 -12.63 25.18 14.92
C THR A 502 -11.59 24.69 15.92
N ALA A 503 -10.51 24.09 15.44
CA ALA A 503 -9.40 23.56 16.24
C ALA A 503 -8.79 24.65 17.13
N VAL A 504 -8.57 25.86 16.62
CA VAL A 504 -8.00 26.98 17.38
C VAL A 504 -9.06 27.60 18.30
N ASP A 505 -10.21 27.98 17.74
CA ASP A 505 -11.25 28.72 18.47
C ASP A 505 -11.89 27.91 19.61
N LYS A 506 -12.17 26.63 19.39
CA LYS A 506 -12.90 25.78 20.35
C LYS A 506 -12.03 24.77 21.06
N ASN A 507 -11.03 24.20 20.38
CA ASN A 507 -10.15 23.19 20.95
C ASN A 507 -8.83 23.79 21.47
N HIS A 508 -8.63 25.10 21.31
CA HIS A 508 -7.48 25.86 21.82
C HIS A 508 -6.13 25.31 21.35
N LYS A 509 -6.09 24.77 20.12
CA LYS A 509 -4.86 24.30 19.50
C LYS A 509 -3.95 25.46 19.13
N ASN A 510 -2.65 25.18 19.12
CA ASN A 510 -1.63 26.16 18.80
C ASN A 510 -1.15 25.97 17.36
N PHE A 511 -0.69 27.05 16.73
CA PHE A 511 -0.27 27.02 15.34
C PHE A 511 0.97 27.90 15.09
N LEU A 512 1.61 27.71 13.95
CA LEU A 512 2.53 28.69 13.35
C LEU A 512 2.18 28.85 11.87
N ARG A 513 1.87 30.08 11.46
CA ARG A 513 1.69 30.41 10.04
C ARG A 513 3.01 30.93 9.47
N VAL A 514 3.38 30.46 8.28
CA VAL A 514 4.60 30.86 7.59
C VAL A 514 4.25 31.36 6.20
N LYS A 515 4.62 32.62 5.92
CA LYS A 515 4.52 33.23 4.58
C LYS A 515 5.93 33.46 4.06
N LEU A 516 6.18 32.99 2.83
CA LEU A 516 7.49 33.10 2.19
C LEU A 516 7.45 34.18 1.09
N THR A 517 8.55 34.92 0.97
CA THR A 517 8.82 35.81 -0.16
C THR A 517 10.12 35.38 -0.82
N GLY A 518 10.01 34.81 -2.01
CA GLY A 518 11.12 34.27 -2.81
C GLY A 518 11.96 35.35 -3.51
N ASN A 519 12.64 34.93 -4.57
CA ASN A 519 13.52 35.75 -5.41
C ASN A 519 13.28 35.48 -6.90
N GLY A 520 13.86 36.30 -7.77
CA GLY A 520 13.68 36.15 -9.22
C GLY A 520 12.22 36.38 -9.62
N HIS A 521 11.71 35.53 -10.51
CA HIS A 521 10.30 35.48 -10.91
C HIS A 521 9.50 34.44 -10.10
N ASN A 522 10.14 33.67 -9.21
CA ASN A 522 9.50 32.78 -8.24
C ASN A 522 9.27 33.51 -6.90
N LEU A 523 8.45 34.57 -6.91
CA LEU A 523 8.23 35.43 -5.73
C LEU A 523 7.46 34.74 -4.60
N ASN A 524 6.70 33.69 -4.90
CA ASN A 524 5.97 32.88 -3.92
C ASN A 524 6.79 31.71 -3.35
N ALA A 525 8.09 31.63 -3.72
CA ALA A 525 9.03 30.62 -3.22
C ALA A 525 8.57 29.17 -3.45
N ILE A 526 7.91 28.91 -4.57
CA ILE A 526 7.46 27.57 -4.96
C ILE A 526 8.66 26.62 -4.97
N GLY A 527 8.51 25.49 -4.27
CA GLY A 527 9.58 24.50 -4.04
C GLY A 527 10.36 24.67 -2.75
N ALA A 528 10.20 25.77 -2.01
CA ALA A 528 10.86 25.93 -0.71
C ALA A 528 10.39 24.87 0.31
N LYS A 529 11.31 24.39 1.14
CA LYS A 529 11.04 23.45 2.21
C LYS A 529 11.12 24.14 3.56
N VAL A 530 10.16 23.89 4.45
CA VAL A 530 10.14 24.44 5.80
C VAL A 530 10.05 23.32 6.82
N TYR A 531 11.01 23.31 7.73
CA TYR A 531 11.08 22.38 8.86
C TYR A 531 10.83 23.12 10.16
N VAL A 532 9.93 22.62 11.00
CA VAL A 532 9.67 23.12 12.35
C VAL A 532 10.09 22.06 13.36
N TYR A 533 10.90 22.46 14.34
CA TYR A 533 11.40 21.59 15.40
C TYR A 533 10.76 21.95 16.73
N GLN A 534 10.03 21.01 17.34
CA GLN A 534 9.44 21.13 18.67
C GLN A 534 10.10 20.13 19.62
N LYS A 535 10.26 20.51 20.89
CA LYS A 535 10.65 19.55 21.94
C LYS A 535 9.39 18.91 22.47
N SER A 536 9.28 17.59 22.38
CA SER A 536 8.20 16.84 23.01
C SER A 536 8.39 16.77 24.52
N THR A 537 7.32 16.38 25.21
CA THR A 537 7.26 16.25 26.67
C THR A 537 8.20 15.18 27.24
N ASP A 538 8.57 14.19 26.43
CA ASP A 538 9.54 13.13 26.75
C ASP A 538 11.01 13.51 26.41
N GLY A 539 11.24 14.73 25.87
CA GLY A 539 12.55 15.25 25.53
C GLY A 539 13.05 14.90 24.13
N GLN A 540 12.27 14.17 23.32
CA GLN A 540 12.58 13.97 21.90
C GLN A 540 12.34 15.26 21.09
N VAL A 541 12.91 15.34 19.89
CA VAL A 541 12.64 16.44 18.96
C VAL A 541 11.65 15.95 17.93
N GLN A 542 10.45 16.53 17.93
CA GLN A 542 9.47 16.35 16.88
C GLN A 542 9.82 17.30 15.73
N THR A 543 9.85 16.77 14.51
CA THR A 543 10.07 17.54 13.29
C THR A 543 8.79 17.53 12.49
N GLN A 544 8.38 18.67 11.96
CA GLN A 544 7.37 18.75 10.92
C GLN A 544 7.99 19.33 9.66
N TYR A 545 7.59 18.80 8.51
CA TYR A 545 8.07 19.23 7.20
C TYR A 545 6.87 19.58 6.30
N LEU A 546 6.89 20.78 5.73
CA LEU A 546 6.03 21.18 4.63
C LEU A 546 6.85 21.71 3.46
N GLN A 547 6.39 21.43 2.24
CA GLN A 547 6.95 21.99 1.00
C GLN A 547 5.94 22.94 0.35
N GLN A 548 6.42 24.12 -0.06
CA GLN A 548 5.65 25.17 -0.73
C GLN A 548 5.28 24.73 -2.15
N MET A 549 4.29 23.84 -2.27
CA MET A 549 3.70 23.36 -3.52
C MET A 549 2.17 23.45 -3.43
N PRO A 550 1.53 24.44 -4.08
CA PRO A 550 0.09 24.70 -3.93
C PRO A 550 -0.78 23.80 -4.82
N ASN A 551 -0.24 23.15 -5.84
CA ASN A 551 -0.98 22.23 -6.70
C ASN A 551 -1.22 20.91 -5.96
N ARG A 552 -2.39 20.78 -5.34
CA ARG A 552 -2.78 19.66 -4.49
C ARG A 552 -4.26 19.37 -4.65
N GLY A 553 -4.63 18.11 -4.42
CA GLY A 553 -6.00 17.63 -4.64
C GLY A 553 -6.34 17.47 -6.12
N PHE A 554 -7.54 16.94 -6.37
CA PHE A 554 -8.03 16.73 -7.73
C PHE A 554 -8.46 18.06 -8.36
N GLU A 555 -7.90 18.41 -9.52
CA GLU A 555 -8.25 19.62 -10.29
C GLU A 555 -8.04 20.97 -9.55
N SER A 556 -7.30 20.99 -8.44
CA SER A 556 -7.39 22.08 -7.44
C SER A 556 -6.02 22.66 -7.03
N SER A 557 -6.04 23.81 -6.34
CA SER A 557 -4.84 24.38 -5.70
C SER A 557 -5.15 25.02 -4.34
N VAL A 558 -4.25 24.87 -3.37
CA VAL A 558 -4.41 25.35 -1.98
C VAL A 558 -3.74 26.71 -1.73
N ASP A 559 -4.02 27.30 -0.57
CA ASP A 559 -3.40 28.57 -0.13
C ASP A 559 -1.85 28.49 -0.08
N LEU A 560 -1.19 29.61 -0.33
CA LEU A 560 0.26 29.76 -0.26
C LEU A 560 0.76 29.96 1.18
N THR A 561 -0.14 30.16 2.16
CA THR A 561 0.26 30.22 3.57
C THR A 561 0.45 28.81 4.12
N MET A 562 1.67 28.46 4.51
CA MET A 562 1.91 27.21 5.24
C MET A 562 1.46 27.35 6.69
N VAL A 563 0.77 26.34 7.20
CA VAL A 563 0.30 26.29 8.58
C VAL A 563 0.81 25.02 9.24
N PHE A 564 1.49 25.18 10.37
CA PHE A 564 1.96 24.08 11.21
C PHE A 564 1.10 24.00 12.47
N GLY A 565 0.39 22.89 12.68
CA GLY A 565 -0.25 22.59 13.96
C GLY A 565 0.80 22.26 15.02
N LEU A 566 0.70 22.87 16.19
CA LEU A 566 1.65 22.71 17.29
C LEU A 566 1.03 21.91 18.45
N GLY A 567 -0.18 21.40 18.26
CA GLY A 567 -0.98 20.72 19.28
C GLY A 567 -1.16 21.56 20.53
N ASP A 568 -1.02 20.90 21.67
CA ASP A 568 -1.13 21.53 22.98
C ASP A 568 0.19 22.16 23.45
N ASN A 569 1.29 21.97 22.71
CA ASN A 569 2.63 22.43 23.08
C ASN A 569 3.12 23.59 22.18
N PRO A 570 3.01 24.85 22.65
CA PRO A 570 3.39 26.01 21.84
C PRO A 570 4.91 26.24 21.73
N ALA A 571 5.74 25.38 22.34
CA ALA A 571 7.19 25.57 22.38
C ALA A 571 7.86 25.12 21.08
N ILE A 572 8.43 26.08 20.35
CA ILE A 572 9.19 25.87 19.12
C ILE A 572 10.68 26.07 19.43
N ASP A 573 11.52 25.08 19.15
CA ASP A 573 12.97 25.19 19.33
C ASP A 573 13.57 26.04 18.19
N SER A 574 13.26 25.67 16.95
CA SER A 574 13.76 26.36 15.76
C SER A 574 12.92 26.04 14.52
N LEU A 575 13.09 26.86 13.49
CA LEU A 575 12.56 26.66 12.14
C LEU A 575 13.71 26.78 11.15
N THR A 576 13.73 25.90 10.14
CA THR A 576 14.66 25.99 9.01
C THR A 576 13.87 26.14 7.72
N VAL A 577 14.27 27.09 6.87
CA VAL A 577 13.81 27.16 5.47
C VAL A 577 14.97 26.83 4.57
N ILE A 578 14.73 25.93 3.63
CA ILE A 578 15.59 25.64 2.49
C ILE A 578 14.88 26.19 1.25
N TRP A 579 15.53 27.11 0.56
CA TRP A 579 15.01 27.79 -0.62
C TRP A 579 15.30 26.99 -1.89
N PRO A 580 14.56 27.23 -3.00
CA PRO A 580 14.78 26.53 -4.26
C PRO A 580 16.19 26.67 -4.82
N ASP A 581 16.94 27.73 -4.50
CA ASP A 581 18.34 27.94 -4.94
C ASP A 581 19.39 27.39 -3.96
N ASP A 582 19.02 26.42 -3.12
CA ASP A 582 19.82 25.80 -2.05
C ASP A 582 20.21 26.76 -0.92
N LYS A 583 19.78 28.03 -0.94
CA LYS A 583 19.98 28.89 0.22
C LYS A 583 19.20 28.35 1.42
N LYS A 584 19.70 28.68 2.59
CA LYS A 584 19.14 28.26 3.86
C LYS A 584 19.08 29.44 4.83
N GLN A 585 18.04 29.45 5.65
CA GLN A 585 17.92 30.33 6.82
C GLN A 585 17.42 29.52 8.01
N VAL A 586 17.87 29.88 9.22
CA VAL A 586 17.46 29.24 10.47
C VAL A 586 16.98 30.30 11.44
N ILE A 587 15.75 30.14 11.95
CA ILE A 587 15.12 31.04 12.90
C ILE A 587 15.00 30.35 14.26
N ARG A 588 15.32 31.08 15.33
CA ARG A 588 15.20 30.63 16.73
C ARG A 588 14.35 31.61 17.50
N GLN A 589 13.89 31.20 18.70
CA GLN A 589 13.05 32.05 19.57
C GLN A 589 11.71 32.43 18.92
N LEU A 590 11.08 31.46 18.28
CA LEU A 590 9.79 31.61 17.63
C LEU A 590 8.66 31.62 18.66
N LYS A 591 7.56 32.29 18.32
CA LYS A 591 6.36 32.33 19.14
C LYS A 591 5.23 31.63 18.40
N ALA A 592 4.59 30.65 19.04
CA ALA A 592 3.34 30.08 18.57
C ALA A 592 2.23 31.14 18.44
N ASN A 593 1.20 30.81 17.66
CA ASN A 593 0.01 31.59 17.39
C ASN A 593 0.37 32.94 16.75
N THR A 594 1.30 32.89 15.78
CA THR A 594 1.75 34.06 15.02
C THR A 594 1.92 33.71 13.54
N THR A 595 1.92 34.76 12.72
CA THR A 595 2.35 34.70 11.32
C THR A 595 3.78 35.19 11.19
N LEU A 596 4.65 34.29 10.73
CA LEU A 596 6.05 34.58 10.44
C LEU A 596 6.20 34.85 8.93
N ASN A 597 6.67 36.05 8.58
CA ASN A 597 7.00 36.40 7.20
C ASN A 597 8.51 36.26 7.03
N LEU A 598 8.95 35.44 6.07
CA LEU A 598 10.36 35.20 5.80
C LEU A 598 10.70 35.53 4.35
N THR A 599 11.86 36.14 4.12
CA THR A 599 12.30 36.52 2.78
C THR A 599 13.62 35.88 2.38
N HIS A 600 13.72 35.47 1.13
CA HIS A 600 14.94 34.88 0.55
C HIS A 600 16.19 35.73 0.76
N LYS A 601 16.02 37.06 0.78
CA LYS A 601 17.12 38.03 0.98
C LYS A 601 17.83 37.88 2.32
N GLU A 602 17.17 37.31 3.32
CA GLU A 602 17.71 37.09 4.66
C GLU A 602 18.41 35.73 4.81
N ALA A 603 18.38 34.89 3.77
CA ALA A 603 19.08 33.62 3.76
C ALA A 603 20.59 33.80 3.69
N ASP A 604 21.27 33.35 4.76
CA ASP A 604 22.69 33.58 5.02
C ASP A 604 23.54 32.30 4.97
N GLN A 605 22.90 31.15 4.74
CA GLN A 605 23.53 29.83 4.68
C GLN A 605 23.20 29.14 3.34
N THR A 606 23.89 28.04 3.08
CA THR A 606 23.61 27.11 1.97
C THR A 606 23.31 25.74 2.55
N ALA A 607 22.23 25.12 2.11
CA ALA A 607 21.87 23.76 2.45
C ALA A 607 22.89 22.78 1.84
N ILE A 608 23.15 21.69 2.55
CA ILE A 608 24.01 20.61 2.07
C ILE A 608 23.13 19.38 1.94
N PHE A 609 22.93 18.95 0.70
CA PHE A 609 22.23 17.71 0.39
C PHE A 609 23.27 16.61 0.27
N SER A 610 23.18 15.61 1.14
CA SER A 610 24.07 14.45 1.07
C SER A 610 23.39 13.38 0.24
N ASN A 611 23.81 13.22 -1.02
CA ASN A 611 23.51 12.01 -1.80
C ASN A 611 24.33 10.80 -1.33
N GLN A 612 25.19 10.98 -0.32
CA GLN A 612 25.96 9.90 0.28
C GLN A 612 25.10 9.26 1.39
N PRO A 613 24.89 7.94 1.36
CA PRO A 613 24.32 7.23 2.50
C PRO A 613 25.10 7.61 3.76
N THR A 614 24.39 7.82 4.86
CA THR A 614 24.95 8.11 6.18
C THR A 614 26.18 7.23 6.42
N THR A 615 27.33 7.86 6.68
CA THR A 615 28.65 7.20 6.81
C THR A 615 28.80 6.44 8.13
N GLY A 616 27.71 5.83 8.62
CA GLY A 616 27.74 4.91 9.74
C GLY A 616 28.38 3.58 9.35
N PRO A 617 28.94 2.82 10.31
CA PRO A 617 29.38 1.46 10.05
C PRO A 617 28.15 0.61 9.66
N ARG A 618 28.15 0.07 8.44
CA ARG A 618 27.12 -0.87 7.99
C ARG A 618 27.30 -2.22 8.70
N LEU A 619 26.24 -2.72 9.29
CA LEU A 619 26.23 -4.05 9.94
C LEU A 619 26.29 -5.16 8.89
N PHE A 620 25.63 -4.95 7.76
CA PHE A 620 25.56 -5.89 6.64
C PHE A 620 26.12 -5.28 5.36
N THR A 621 26.77 -6.12 4.55
CA THR A 621 27.21 -5.76 3.21
C THR A 621 26.76 -6.84 2.23
N ASP A 622 26.01 -6.47 1.20
CA ASP A 622 25.66 -7.37 0.10
C ASP A 622 26.93 -7.72 -0.69
N VAL A 623 27.30 -9.01 -0.65
CA VAL A 623 28.46 -9.57 -1.34
C VAL A 623 28.04 -10.55 -2.43
N THR A 624 26.76 -10.58 -2.82
CA THR A 624 26.20 -11.51 -3.82
C THR A 624 26.98 -11.48 -5.14
N GLY A 625 27.34 -10.28 -5.61
CA GLY A 625 28.07 -10.12 -6.87
C GLY A 625 29.50 -10.67 -6.86
N VAL A 626 30.12 -10.82 -5.67
CA VAL A 626 31.51 -11.26 -5.51
C VAL A 626 31.65 -12.61 -4.78
N SER A 627 30.55 -13.15 -4.25
CA SER A 627 30.55 -14.39 -3.48
C SER A 627 30.82 -15.62 -4.34
N GLY A 628 30.59 -15.57 -5.66
CA GLY A 628 30.65 -16.74 -6.54
C GLY A 628 29.43 -17.67 -6.44
N LEU A 629 28.46 -17.35 -5.57
CA LEU A 629 27.17 -18.04 -5.50
C LEU A 629 26.23 -17.40 -6.54
N ASP A 630 26.04 -18.11 -7.66
CA ASP A 630 25.23 -17.67 -8.81
C ASP A 630 24.03 -18.59 -9.02
N TYR A 631 23.17 -18.66 -8.01
CA TYR A 631 21.94 -19.44 -8.03
C TYR A 631 20.74 -18.54 -8.28
N ARG A 632 19.84 -18.94 -9.18
CA ARG A 632 18.58 -18.27 -9.46
C ARG A 632 17.43 -19.27 -9.48
N HIS A 633 16.51 -19.16 -8.52
CA HIS A 633 15.28 -19.94 -8.53
C HIS A 633 14.41 -19.53 -9.72
N LYS A 634 13.74 -20.50 -10.32
CA LYS A 634 12.72 -20.26 -11.35
C LYS A 634 11.61 -21.28 -11.20
N GLU A 635 10.42 -20.78 -10.94
CA GLU A 635 9.21 -21.57 -10.83
C GLU A 635 8.73 -22.14 -12.16
N ASN A 636 7.90 -23.16 -12.03
CA ASN A 636 7.17 -23.74 -13.15
C ASN A 636 5.98 -22.84 -13.57
N GLU A 637 5.31 -23.19 -14.67
CA GLU A 637 4.16 -22.43 -15.22
C GLU A 637 2.80 -22.94 -14.71
N PHE A 638 2.76 -23.79 -13.67
CA PHE A 638 1.50 -24.25 -13.08
C PHE A 638 0.75 -23.08 -12.45
N VAL A 639 -0.57 -23.12 -12.60
CA VAL A 639 -1.51 -22.10 -12.13
C VAL A 639 -2.59 -22.79 -11.31
N ASP A 640 -2.46 -22.72 -9.98
CA ASP A 640 -3.37 -23.36 -9.02
C ASP A 640 -4.84 -23.03 -9.29
N TYR A 641 -5.13 -21.77 -9.62
CA TYR A 641 -6.49 -21.26 -9.82
C TYR A 641 -7.27 -21.97 -10.94
N ASN A 642 -6.58 -22.62 -11.88
CA ASN A 642 -7.25 -23.41 -12.92
C ASN A 642 -7.95 -24.63 -12.30
N ARG A 643 -7.25 -25.35 -11.42
CA ARG A 643 -7.77 -26.50 -10.70
C ARG A 643 -8.62 -26.07 -9.50
N ASP A 644 -8.03 -25.30 -8.60
CA ASP A 644 -8.57 -24.93 -7.29
C ASP A 644 -8.97 -23.43 -7.30
N GLY A 645 -9.98 -23.09 -8.09
CA GLY A 645 -10.22 -21.67 -8.43
C GLY A 645 -10.86 -20.78 -7.38
N LEU A 646 -11.00 -21.22 -6.13
CA LEU A 646 -11.36 -20.35 -5.01
C LEU A 646 -10.18 -20.08 -4.06
N LEU A 647 -9.00 -20.66 -4.33
CA LEU A 647 -7.77 -20.29 -3.63
C LEU A 647 -7.47 -18.80 -3.80
N LYS A 648 -6.79 -18.22 -2.80
CA LYS A 648 -6.40 -16.81 -2.78
C LYS A 648 -4.92 -16.58 -3.10
N GLU A 649 -4.11 -17.61 -2.91
CA GLU A 649 -2.68 -17.66 -3.21
C GLU A 649 -2.36 -18.95 -4.00
N MET A 650 -1.25 -18.94 -4.74
CA MET A 650 -0.73 -20.15 -5.37
C MET A 650 0.10 -20.95 -4.38
N LEU A 651 -0.34 -22.18 -4.09
CA LEU A 651 0.30 -23.06 -3.11
C LEU A 651 1.43 -23.89 -3.74
N SER A 652 1.65 -23.75 -5.05
CA SER A 652 2.77 -24.31 -5.83
C SER A 652 4.02 -23.42 -5.86
N ARG A 653 4.12 -22.39 -5.01
CA ARG A 653 5.16 -21.33 -5.10
C ARG A 653 5.97 -21.14 -3.81
N GLU A 654 6.33 -22.24 -3.15
CA GLU A 654 6.84 -22.22 -1.78
C GLU A 654 8.36 -22.35 -1.68
N GLY A 655 9.04 -22.92 -2.69
CA GLY A 655 10.49 -23.07 -2.72
C GLY A 655 11.24 -21.75 -2.96
N PRO A 656 12.57 -21.73 -2.87
CA PRO A 656 13.45 -22.89 -2.66
C PRO A 656 13.75 -23.22 -1.20
N ALA A 657 14.03 -24.50 -0.94
CA ALA A 657 14.73 -24.95 0.26
C ALA A 657 16.17 -24.40 0.36
N LEU A 658 16.69 -24.31 1.59
CA LEU A 658 18.05 -23.91 1.92
C LEU A 658 18.58 -24.80 3.05
N ALA A 659 19.81 -25.29 2.93
CA ALA A 659 20.56 -25.89 4.03
C ALA A 659 22.04 -25.48 3.95
N ILE A 660 22.67 -25.25 5.10
CA ILE A 660 24.07 -24.84 5.21
C ILE A 660 24.79 -25.76 6.20
N GLY A 661 25.99 -26.23 5.83
CA GLY A 661 26.87 -27.03 6.69
C GLY A 661 28.13 -27.49 5.96
N ASP A 662 29.18 -27.84 6.70
CA ASP A 662 30.45 -28.38 6.19
C ASP A 662 30.27 -29.83 5.72
N VAL A 663 30.00 -30.05 4.43
CA VAL A 663 29.69 -31.39 3.90
C VAL A 663 30.93 -32.18 3.49
N ASN A 664 32.11 -31.56 3.45
CA ASN A 664 33.36 -32.20 3.05
C ASN A 664 34.41 -32.28 4.18
N GLY A 665 34.08 -31.78 5.37
CA GLY A 665 34.91 -31.81 6.58
C GLY A 665 36.12 -30.88 6.54
N ASP A 666 36.10 -29.82 5.72
CA ASP A 666 37.23 -28.88 5.58
C ASP A 666 37.18 -27.67 6.54
N GLY A 667 36.11 -27.58 7.34
CA GLY A 667 35.87 -26.52 8.32
C GLY A 667 35.20 -25.27 7.73
N LEU A 668 34.70 -25.32 6.50
CA LEU A 668 33.97 -24.25 5.82
C LEU A 668 32.53 -24.68 5.55
N ASP A 669 31.55 -23.83 5.86
CA ASP A 669 30.15 -24.18 5.59
C ASP A 669 29.83 -24.06 4.10
N ASP A 670 29.31 -25.15 3.53
CA ASP A 670 28.80 -25.28 2.17
C ASP A 670 27.29 -25.02 2.10
N VAL A 671 26.76 -24.79 0.89
CA VAL A 671 25.40 -24.28 0.71
C VAL A 671 24.62 -25.13 -0.28
N PHE A 672 23.54 -25.74 0.21
CA PHE A 672 22.55 -26.41 -0.62
C PHE A 672 21.34 -25.51 -0.88
N LEU A 673 20.90 -25.44 -2.14
CA LEU A 673 19.72 -24.71 -2.60
C LEU A 673 18.83 -25.65 -3.41
N GLY A 674 17.58 -25.81 -2.98
CA GLY A 674 16.58 -26.67 -3.62
C GLY A 674 16.16 -26.18 -5.01
N GLY A 675 15.59 -27.03 -5.84
CA GLY A 675 15.00 -26.64 -7.13
C GLY A 675 13.47 -26.62 -7.10
N ALA A 676 12.86 -25.73 -7.88
CA ALA A 676 11.45 -25.86 -8.29
C ALA A 676 11.22 -27.14 -9.11
N ALA A 677 9.96 -27.53 -9.32
CA ALA A 677 9.66 -28.63 -10.23
C ALA A 677 10.26 -28.39 -11.63
N ASN A 678 11.03 -29.37 -12.11
CA ASN A 678 11.82 -29.36 -13.35
C ASN A 678 13.06 -28.45 -13.35
N MET A 679 13.46 -27.92 -12.20
CA MET A 679 14.68 -27.14 -12.02
C MET A 679 15.73 -27.93 -11.20
N PRO A 680 17.00 -28.02 -11.64
CA PRO A 680 18.04 -28.66 -10.85
C PRO A 680 18.31 -27.93 -9.53
N ARG A 681 18.54 -28.70 -8.47
CA ARG A 681 19.09 -28.19 -7.21
C ARG A 681 20.58 -27.89 -7.35
N SER A 682 21.15 -27.15 -6.40
CA SER A 682 22.56 -26.74 -6.43
C SER A 682 23.24 -26.98 -5.09
N LEU A 683 24.50 -27.44 -5.15
CA LEU A 683 25.40 -27.52 -4.01
C LEU A 683 26.61 -26.63 -4.30
N TYR A 684 26.86 -25.65 -3.44
CA TYR A 684 27.95 -24.70 -3.55
C TYR A 684 28.98 -24.98 -2.47
N MET A 685 30.17 -25.39 -2.89
CA MET A 685 31.29 -25.64 -1.99
C MET A 685 31.99 -24.33 -1.69
N GLN A 686 32.16 -24.02 -0.41
CA GLN A 686 32.92 -22.85 -0.01
C GLN A 686 34.41 -23.08 -0.29
N GLN A 687 35.08 -22.03 -0.73
CA GLN A 687 36.51 -22.00 -0.95
C GLN A 687 37.20 -21.27 0.21
N PRO A 688 38.48 -21.57 0.53
CA PRO A 688 39.24 -20.86 1.56
C PRO A 688 39.35 -19.34 1.35
N THR A 689 39.06 -18.86 0.14
CA THR A 689 38.95 -17.43 -0.20
C THR A 689 37.68 -16.75 0.33
N GLY A 690 36.71 -17.51 0.85
CA GLY A 690 35.37 -17.04 1.24
C GLY A 690 34.39 -16.94 0.07
N THR A 691 34.77 -17.42 -1.12
CA THR A 691 33.88 -17.51 -2.30
C THR A 691 33.31 -18.91 -2.42
N PHE A 692 32.24 -19.08 -3.19
CA PHE A 692 31.59 -20.36 -3.45
C PHE A 692 31.86 -20.83 -4.88
N SER A 693 31.94 -22.15 -5.05
CA SER A 693 32.00 -22.81 -6.35
C SER A 693 30.90 -23.87 -6.44
N LEU A 694 30.11 -23.82 -7.51
CA LEU A 694 29.11 -24.85 -7.79
C LEU A 694 29.78 -26.21 -7.98
N ASP A 695 29.38 -27.19 -7.16
CA ASP A 695 29.76 -28.58 -7.36
C ASP A 695 28.75 -29.28 -8.28
N LYS A 696 29.27 -30.12 -9.17
CA LYS A 696 28.49 -30.79 -10.22
C LYS A 696 28.40 -32.27 -9.91
N GLN A 697 27.33 -32.65 -9.23
CA GLN A 697 27.09 -34.03 -8.86
C GLN A 697 25.81 -34.60 -9.50
N PRO A 698 25.76 -35.92 -9.77
CA PRO A 698 24.58 -36.56 -10.36
C PRO A 698 23.30 -36.39 -9.53
N PHE A 699 23.39 -36.42 -8.20
CA PHE A 699 22.22 -36.35 -7.32
C PHE A 699 21.44 -35.03 -7.46
N LEU A 700 22.07 -33.97 -7.97
CA LEU A 700 21.43 -32.68 -8.24
C LEU A 700 20.34 -32.76 -9.33
N LEU A 701 20.28 -33.87 -10.07
CA LEU A 701 19.29 -34.14 -11.12
C LEU A 701 18.28 -35.24 -10.73
N ASP A 702 18.45 -35.87 -9.58
CA ASP A 702 17.53 -36.92 -9.12
C ASP A 702 16.14 -36.34 -8.86
N ALA A 703 15.08 -37.05 -9.22
CA ALA A 703 13.69 -36.61 -9.04
C ALA A 703 13.43 -35.16 -9.52
N LEU A 704 14.03 -34.75 -10.65
CA LEU A 704 13.94 -33.38 -11.17
C LEU A 704 12.49 -32.88 -11.34
N TYR A 705 11.52 -33.77 -11.46
CA TYR A 705 10.08 -33.47 -11.62
C TYR A 705 9.37 -33.04 -10.33
N THR A 706 10.07 -32.96 -9.19
CA THR A 706 9.52 -32.55 -7.88
C THR A 706 10.06 -31.20 -7.44
N GLU A 707 9.44 -30.58 -6.45
CA GLU A 707 9.91 -29.33 -5.84
C GLU A 707 10.48 -29.52 -4.44
N ASP A 708 11.64 -28.90 -4.17
CA ASP A 708 12.36 -28.97 -2.90
C ASP A 708 11.95 -27.77 -2.00
N ILE A 709 11.13 -28.01 -0.96
CA ILE A 709 10.56 -26.95 -0.08
C ILE A 709 11.28 -26.83 1.27
N GLY A 710 11.72 -27.96 1.84
CA GLY A 710 12.50 -28.02 3.07
C GLY A 710 13.77 -28.84 2.89
N ALA A 711 14.85 -28.46 3.57
CA ALA A 711 16.08 -29.24 3.58
C ALA A 711 16.79 -29.09 4.93
N THR A 712 17.46 -30.15 5.38
CA THR A 712 18.35 -30.10 6.55
C THR A 712 19.56 -30.99 6.34
N PHE A 713 20.73 -30.50 6.77
CA PHE A 713 21.94 -31.31 6.91
C PHE A 713 22.02 -31.85 8.33
N PHE A 714 22.34 -33.14 8.48
CA PHE A 714 22.35 -33.82 9.79
C PHE A 714 23.14 -35.15 9.70
N ASP A 715 23.58 -35.73 10.82
CA ASP A 715 24.34 -36.99 10.83
C ASP A 715 23.38 -38.16 11.02
N ALA A 716 23.05 -38.88 9.95
CA ALA A 716 22.00 -39.90 10.00
C ALA A 716 22.50 -41.29 10.41
N ASP A 717 23.76 -41.67 10.16
CA ASP A 717 24.32 -42.97 10.57
C ASP A 717 25.46 -42.93 11.60
N GLY A 718 25.69 -41.75 12.20
CA GLY A 718 26.64 -41.57 13.30
C GLY A 718 28.10 -41.59 12.85
N ASP A 719 28.36 -41.43 11.54
CA ASP A 719 29.71 -41.38 10.99
C ASP A 719 30.34 -39.97 11.02
N LYS A 720 29.54 -38.97 11.41
CA LYS A 720 29.86 -37.53 11.54
C LYS A 720 29.91 -36.77 10.23
N ASP A 721 29.61 -37.41 9.11
CA ASP A 721 29.46 -36.73 7.84
C ASP A 721 28.01 -36.22 7.74
N LEU A 722 27.83 -35.00 7.22
CA LEU A 722 26.49 -34.42 7.11
C LEU A 722 25.74 -35.02 5.91
N ASP A 723 24.72 -35.82 6.20
CA ASP A 723 23.71 -36.32 5.27
C ASP A 723 22.64 -35.26 4.98
N LEU A 724 21.93 -35.40 3.86
CA LEU A 724 20.93 -34.43 3.41
C LEU A 724 19.53 -35.05 3.34
N TYR A 725 18.59 -34.49 4.11
CA TYR A 725 17.16 -34.74 3.93
C TYR A 725 16.51 -33.60 3.14
N ILE A 726 15.66 -33.95 2.17
CA ILE A 726 14.86 -33.00 1.40
C ILE A 726 13.38 -33.34 1.55
N ALA A 727 12.62 -32.38 2.07
CA ALA A 727 11.16 -32.40 2.13
C ALA A 727 10.57 -31.85 0.82
N THR A 728 9.60 -32.58 0.28
CA THR A 728 8.95 -32.25 -1.00
C THR A 728 7.55 -31.67 -0.76
N GLY A 729 7.22 -30.60 -1.47
CA GLY A 729 5.89 -29.99 -1.44
C GLY A 729 5.54 -29.40 -2.80
N GLY A 730 4.41 -28.69 -2.88
CA GLY A 730 3.90 -28.08 -4.12
C GLY A 730 2.55 -28.64 -4.57
N ASN A 731 1.63 -27.79 -4.98
CA ASN A 731 0.24 -28.16 -5.28
C ASN A 731 0.04 -28.73 -6.69
N GLU A 732 1.04 -28.68 -7.56
CA GLU A 732 0.96 -28.97 -8.99
C GLU A 732 0.90 -30.46 -9.34
N PHE A 733 1.11 -31.35 -8.37
CA PHE A 733 1.25 -32.79 -8.61
C PHE A 733 -0.07 -33.54 -8.44
N ASP A 734 -0.51 -34.18 -9.53
CA ASP A 734 -1.59 -35.16 -9.52
C ASP A 734 -1.13 -36.57 -9.13
N GLU A 735 0.16 -36.89 -9.35
CA GLU A 735 0.79 -38.16 -8.99
C GLU A 735 1.36 -38.07 -7.57
N PRO A 736 0.76 -38.75 -6.57
CA PRO A 736 1.21 -38.65 -5.17
C PRO A 736 2.66 -39.06 -4.97
N ASP A 737 3.17 -39.98 -5.82
CA ASP A 737 4.56 -40.43 -5.77
C ASP A 737 5.59 -39.30 -5.98
N TYR A 738 5.18 -38.17 -6.55
CA TYR A 738 6.03 -36.99 -6.74
C TYR A 738 6.18 -36.17 -5.46
N LEU A 739 5.36 -36.41 -4.42
CA LEU A 739 5.50 -35.81 -3.10
C LEU A 739 6.46 -36.59 -2.18
N ALA A 740 7.14 -37.61 -2.69
CA ALA A 740 8.06 -38.41 -1.91
C ALA A 740 9.35 -37.66 -1.54
N ASP A 741 9.56 -37.50 -0.22
CA ASP A 741 10.80 -37.00 0.37
C ASP A 741 12.01 -37.88 0.04
N ARG A 742 13.21 -37.30 0.22
CA ARG A 742 14.47 -37.91 -0.18
C ARG A 742 15.53 -37.77 0.92
N LEU A 743 16.25 -38.85 1.17
CA LEU A 743 17.46 -38.88 1.99
C LEU A 743 18.65 -39.18 1.09
N TYR A 744 19.74 -38.42 1.26
CA TYR A 744 21.00 -38.66 0.57
C TYR A 744 22.12 -38.87 1.57
N ARG A 745 22.86 -39.96 1.40
CA ARG A 745 24.05 -40.29 2.20
C ARG A 745 25.30 -39.62 1.66
N ASN A 746 26.05 -38.97 2.53
CA ASN A 746 27.34 -38.36 2.23
C ASN A 746 28.48 -39.37 2.44
N ASP A 747 29.60 -39.17 1.76
CA ASP A 747 30.82 -39.99 1.91
C ASP A 747 31.95 -39.26 2.64
N GLY A 748 31.60 -38.15 3.32
CA GLY A 748 32.52 -37.25 4.02
C GLY A 748 33.34 -36.34 3.12
N LYS A 749 33.10 -36.37 1.80
CA LYS A 749 33.76 -35.49 0.82
C LYS A 749 32.76 -34.66 0.04
N GLY A 750 31.53 -34.60 0.54
CA GLY A 750 30.40 -33.94 -0.10
C GLY A 750 29.78 -34.75 -1.23
N ASN A 751 30.11 -36.03 -1.45
CA ASN A 751 29.46 -36.83 -2.50
C ASN A 751 28.20 -37.51 -1.97
N PHE A 752 27.06 -37.15 -2.53
CA PHE A 752 25.76 -37.63 -2.06
C PHE A 752 25.22 -38.80 -2.90
N THR A 753 24.68 -39.82 -2.23
CA THR A 753 24.00 -40.98 -2.83
C THR A 753 22.58 -41.11 -2.29
N TRP A 754 21.58 -41.21 -3.17
CA TRP A 754 20.17 -41.35 -2.77
C TRP A 754 19.92 -42.67 -2.01
N ASP A 755 19.55 -42.56 -0.74
CA ASP A 755 19.05 -43.66 0.08
C ASP A 755 17.57 -43.91 -0.21
N LYS A 756 17.29 -45.03 -0.88
CA LYS A 756 15.92 -45.44 -1.26
C LYS A 756 15.23 -46.28 -0.18
N SER A 757 15.86 -46.48 0.98
CA SER A 757 15.25 -47.19 2.10
C SER A 757 14.32 -46.32 2.93
N LEU A 758 14.39 -44.99 2.76
CA LEU A 758 13.56 -44.04 3.49
C LEU A 758 12.06 -44.38 3.35
N PRO A 759 11.30 -44.48 4.47
CA PRO A 759 9.86 -44.64 4.42
C PRO A 759 9.21 -43.50 3.63
N ARG A 760 8.39 -43.84 2.64
CA ARG A 760 7.74 -42.82 1.80
C ARG A 760 6.69 -42.05 2.62
N SER A 761 6.79 -40.72 2.58
CA SER A 761 5.69 -39.79 2.84
C SER A 761 5.17 -39.28 1.51
N LEU A 762 3.86 -39.20 1.33
CA LEU A 762 3.24 -38.69 0.09
C LEU A 762 2.34 -37.48 0.38
N GLU A 763 2.61 -36.82 1.50
CA GLU A 763 1.94 -35.59 1.92
C GLU A 763 2.67 -34.38 1.34
N ASN A 764 1.98 -33.24 1.26
CA ASN A 764 2.61 -32.00 0.83
C ASN A 764 3.40 -31.40 1.99
N ASN A 765 4.72 -31.61 2.03
CA ASN A 765 5.56 -31.21 3.15
C ASN A 765 6.14 -29.80 2.96
N SER A 766 6.36 -29.10 4.07
CA SER A 766 6.83 -27.70 4.11
C SER A 766 8.14 -27.51 4.89
N CYS A 767 8.39 -28.35 5.89
CA CYS A 767 9.57 -28.26 6.75
C CYS A 767 10.06 -29.65 7.18
N VAL A 768 11.34 -29.72 7.54
CA VAL A 768 11.97 -30.87 8.19
C VAL A 768 12.92 -30.37 9.25
N VAL A 769 12.89 -30.97 10.44
CA VAL A 769 13.79 -30.63 11.55
C VAL A 769 14.32 -31.90 12.23
N ALA A 770 15.62 -31.89 12.54
CA ALA A 770 16.32 -33.02 13.14
C ALA A 770 16.61 -32.78 14.63
N ALA A 771 16.40 -33.80 15.47
CA ALA A 771 16.81 -33.82 16.87
C ALA A 771 16.87 -35.25 17.41
N ASP A 772 17.72 -35.47 18.42
CA ASP A 772 17.70 -36.68 19.25
C ASP A 772 16.59 -36.51 20.33
N PHE A 773 15.34 -36.81 19.98
CA PHE A 773 14.21 -36.51 20.87
C PHE A 773 14.02 -37.53 21.98
N ASP A 774 14.47 -38.77 21.80
CA ASP A 774 14.37 -39.82 22.81
C ASP A 774 15.67 -40.07 23.59
N ARG A 775 16.76 -39.40 23.20
CA ARG A 775 18.07 -39.39 23.86
C ARG A 775 18.81 -40.71 23.78
N ASP A 776 18.60 -41.47 22.71
CA ASP A 776 19.34 -42.70 22.43
C ASP A 776 20.68 -42.46 21.71
N GLY A 777 20.90 -41.22 21.25
CA GLY A 777 22.16 -40.73 20.70
C GLY A 777 22.19 -40.64 19.18
N ASP A 778 21.08 -40.93 18.50
CA ASP A 778 20.91 -40.68 17.07
C ASP A 778 19.87 -39.60 16.76
N GLN A 779 19.99 -38.98 15.58
CA GLN A 779 19.09 -37.91 15.19
C GLN A 779 17.86 -38.46 14.48
N ASP A 780 16.70 -38.13 15.02
CA ASP A 780 15.38 -38.40 14.45
C ASP A 780 14.87 -37.19 13.65
N LEU A 781 13.79 -37.39 12.89
CA LEU A 781 13.21 -36.34 12.06
C LEU A 781 11.72 -36.14 12.32
N PHE A 782 11.33 -34.89 12.46
CA PHE A 782 9.95 -34.46 12.25
C PHE A 782 9.82 -33.78 10.88
N VAL A 783 8.80 -34.17 10.11
CA VAL A 783 8.47 -33.56 8.82
C VAL A 783 7.05 -33.02 8.87
N GLY A 784 6.92 -31.71 8.63
CA GLY A 784 5.67 -30.97 8.69
C GLY A 784 4.92 -31.03 7.37
N GLY A 785 3.69 -31.55 7.40
CA GLY A 785 2.75 -31.51 6.28
C GLY A 785 1.94 -30.21 6.31
N ARG A 786 1.95 -29.48 5.19
CA ARG A 786 1.17 -28.24 5.01
C ARG A 786 -0.24 -28.51 4.50
N MET A 787 -0.41 -29.37 3.49
CA MET A 787 -1.73 -29.60 2.90
C MET A 787 -1.91 -30.98 2.29
N VAL A 788 -3.18 -31.33 2.05
CA VAL A 788 -3.56 -32.45 1.18
C VAL A 788 -3.79 -31.90 -0.23
N SER A 789 -3.10 -32.45 -1.24
CA SER A 789 -3.17 -31.97 -2.63
C SER A 789 -4.61 -31.86 -3.14
N GLY A 790 -4.97 -30.71 -3.71
CA GLY A 790 -6.33 -30.39 -4.20
C GLY A 790 -7.41 -30.28 -3.11
N GLN A 791 -7.04 -30.31 -1.82
CA GLN A 791 -7.98 -30.28 -0.68
C GLN A 791 -7.51 -29.32 0.41
N TYR A 792 -7.00 -28.13 0.02
CA TYR A 792 -6.58 -27.09 0.95
C TYR A 792 -7.69 -26.76 1.97
N GLY A 793 -7.29 -26.61 3.24
CA GLY A 793 -8.18 -26.53 4.40
C GLY A 793 -8.29 -27.85 5.19
N LYS A 794 -7.97 -29.01 4.59
CA LYS A 794 -7.83 -30.26 5.35
C LYS A 794 -6.45 -30.37 6.00
N SER A 795 -6.41 -30.85 7.24
CA SER A 795 -5.16 -31.18 7.92
C SER A 795 -4.51 -32.43 7.29
N PRO A 796 -3.26 -32.35 6.81
CA PRO A 796 -2.50 -33.53 6.39
C PRO A 796 -1.98 -34.35 7.58
N ASP A 797 -1.46 -35.55 7.30
CA ASP A 797 -0.72 -36.34 8.30
C ASP A 797 0.65 -35.69 8.57
N GLN A 798 1.06 -35.65 9.83
CA GLN A 798 2.38 -35.19 10.23
C GLN A 798 3.31 -36.39 10.42
N LEU A 799 4.58 -36.29 10.01
CA LEU A 799 5.48 -37.44 10.00
C LEU A 799 6.53 -37.34 11.09
N LEU A 800 6.68 -38.42 11.86
CA LEU A 800 7.79 -38.63 12.78
C LEU A 800 8.54 -39.89 12.34
N LEU A 801 9.83 -39.71 12.04
CA LEU A 801 10.75 -40.77 11.63
C LEU A 801 11.76 -41.01 12.75
N VAL A 802 11.81 -42.25 13.24
CA VAL A 802 12.77 -42.67 14.27
C VAL A 802 13.93 -43.39 13.61
N ASN A 803 15.14 -42.98 13.92
CA ASN A 803 16.39 -43.55 13.42
C ASN A 803 16.80 -44.78 14.24
N ASP A 804 17.75 -45.56 13.74
CA ASP A 804 18.33 -46.73 14.42
C ASP A 804 19.84 -46.60 14.67
N GLY A 805 20.35 -45.37 14.57
CA GLY A 805 21.77 -45.01 14.61
C GLY A 805 22.59 -45.53 13.43
N ARG A 806 21.96 -46.05 12.37
CA ARG A 806 22.60 -46.44 11.10
C ARG A 806 21.91 -45.77 9.91
N GLY A 807 21.06 -44.78 10.20
CA GLY A 807 20.22 -44.03 9.28
C GLY A 807 19.16 -44.88 8.58
N ASN A 808 18.73 -45.99 9.18
CA ASN A 808 17.50 -46.65 8.76
C ASN A 808 16.34 -46.05 9.55
N PHE A 809 15.48 -45.31 8.87
CA PHE A 809 14.32 -44.69 9.50
C PHE A 809 13.10 -45.60 9.49
N ARG A 810 12.33 -45.61 10.59
CA ARG A 810 10.96 -46.14 10.62
C ARG A 810 9.95 -45.01 10.79
N LYS A 811 8.79 -45.14 10.13
CA LYS A 811 7.63 -44.26 10.40
C LYS A 811 7.04 -44.59 11.76
N ALA A 812 7.27 -43.75 12.75
CA ALA A 812 6.81 -43.92 14.14
C ALA A 812 5.56 -43.09 14.48
N THR A 813 5.04 -42.29 13.54
CA THR A 813 3.88 -41.39 13.72
C THR A 813 2.72 -42.03 14.47
N ALA A 814 2.20 -43.18 14.03
CA ALA A 814 0.99 -43.76 14.62
C ALA A 814 1.18 -44.23 16.08
N GLU A 815 2.43 -44.51 16.46
CA GLU A 815 2.79 -44.97 17.80
C GLU A 815 3.06 -43.80 18.74
N LEU A 816 3.87 -42.84 18.30
CA LEU A 816 4.43 -41.78 19.14
C LEU A 816 3.68 -40.45 19.02
N LEU A 817 2.93 -40.25 17.93
CA LEU A 817 2.14 -39.06 17.62
C LEU A 817 0.75 -39.46 17.07
N PRO A 818 -0.10 -40.15 17.86
CA PRO A 818 -1.35 -40.74 17.37
C PRO A 818 -2.40 -39.72 16.90
N PHE A 819 -2.23 -38.43 17.27
CA PHE A 819 -3.09 -37.31 16.88
C PHE A 819 -2.49 -36.47 15.74
N SER A 820 -1.53 -37.01 14.98
CA SER A 820 -0.83 -36.31 13.89
C SER A 820 -1.76 -35.57 12.93
N LYS A 821 -2.90 -36.17 12.56
CA LYS A 821 -3.90 -35.59 11.64
C LYS A 821 -4.73 -34.45 12.23
N GLU A 822 -4.65 -34.24 13.55
CA GLU A 822 -5.39 -33.20 14.26
C GLU A 822 -4.55 -31.93 14.48
N ILE A 823 -3.24 -31.98 14.18
CA ILE A 823 -2.30 -30.88 14.45
C ILE A 823 -2.64 -29.64 13.63
N GLY A 824 -2.76 -29.78 12.30
CA GLY A 824 -3.04 -28.64 11.42
C GLY A 824 -2.23 -28.68 10.13
N MET A 825 -2.10 -27.52 9.50
CA MET A 825 -1.42 -27.30 8.22
C MET A 825 -0.06 -26.65 8.49
N VAL A 826 0.93 -27.46 8.88
CA VAL A 826 2.23 -26.98 9.39
C VAL A 826 3.06 -26.34 8.27
N LYS A 827 3.69 -25.19 8.53
CA LYS A 827 4.65 -24.53 7.62
C LYS A 827 6.08 -24.55 8.15
N ASP A 828 6.25 -24.50 9.47
CA ASP A 828 7.56 -24.49 10.10
C ASP A 828 7.52 -25.12 11.51
N ALA A 829 8.67 -25.57 11.98
CA ALA A 829 8.82 -26.28 13.24
C ALA A 829 10.19 -26.01 13.87
N VAL A 830 10.27 -26.08 15.20
CA VAL A 830 11.53 -26.03 15.93
C VAL A 830 11.52 -26.98 17.12
N TRP A 831 12.65 -27.63 17.36
CA TRP A 831 12.91 -28.41 18.57
C TRP A 831 13.45 -27.49 19.67
N SER A 832 12.83 -27.49 20.85
CA SER A 832 13.31 -26.74 22.01
C SER A 832 12.85 -27.40 23.30
N ASP A 833 13.71 -27.42 24.31
CA ASP A 833 13.34 -27.83 25.67
C ASP A 833 12.71 -26.62 26.38
N ILE A 834 11.37 -26.61 26.51
CA ILE A 834 10.64 -25.42 27.01
C ILE A 834 10.42 -25.44 28.53
N ASP A 835 10.61 -26.59 29.18
CA ASP A 835 10.43 -26.75 30.62
C ASP A 835 11.68 -27.24 31.36
N ASN A 836 12.80 -27.30 30.64
CA ASN A 836 14.14 -27.66 31.13
C ASN A 836 14.20 -29.09 31.70
N ASP A 837 13.44 -30.03 31.12
CA ASP A 837 13.47 -31.44 31.48
C ASP A 837 14.54 -32.25 30.72
N HIS A 838 15.27 -31.57 29.81
CA HIS A 838 16.32 -32.07 28.95
C HIS A 838 15.85 -33.01 27.82
N TYR A 839 14.55 -33.06 27.52
CA TYR A 839 14.02 -33.68 26.30
C TYR A 839 13.47 -32.57 25.40
N PRO A 840 13.87 -32.50 24.13
CA PRO A 840 13.38 -31.45 23.25
C PRO A 840 11.89 -31.67 22.96
N ASP A 841 11.10 -30.61 23.17
CA ASP A 841 9.72 -30.49 22.74
C ASP A 841 9.64 -29.96 21.31
N LEU A 842 8.50 -30.16 20.66
CA LEU A 842 8.29 -29.70 19.30
C LEU A 842 7.30 -28.54 19.26
N ILE A 843 7.72 -27.40 18.71
CA ILE A 843 6.88 -26.21 18.56
C ILE A 843 6.59 -26.01 17.07
N LEU A 844 5.31 -25.90 16.74
CA LEU A 844 4.78 -25.94 15.39
C LEU A 844 3.98 -24.67 15.08
N VAL A 845 4.19 -24.16 13.87
CA VAL A 845 3.41 -23.05 13.31
C VAL A 845 2.97 -23.37 11.88
N GLY A 846 1.85 -22.79 11.45
CA GLY A 846 1.35 -23.03 10.10
C GLY A 846 0.10 -22.25 9.74
N ASP A 847 -0.48 -22.65 8.61
CA ASP A 847 -1.65 -22.02 8.01
C ASP A 847 -2.93 -22.36 8.79
N TRP A 848 -3.72 -21.33 9.11
CA TRP A 848 -5.02 -21.46 9.75
C TRP A 848 -5.02 -22.36 11.00
N MET A 849 -3.95 -22.29 11.79
CA MET A 849 -3.78 -23.08 13.01
C MET A 849 -3.15 -22.24 14.13
N PRO A 850 -3.42 -22.57 15.40
CA PRO A 850 -2.72 -21.95 16.52
C PRO A 850 -1.27 -22.40 16.60
N ILE A 851 -0.43 -21.58 17.25
CA ILE A 851 0.90 -22.01 17.69
C ILE A 851 0.71 -23.24 18.58
N THR A 852 1.32 -24.36 18.19
CA THR A 852 1.07 -25.66 18.81
C THR A 852 2.36 -26.21 19.39
N ILE A 853 2.34 -26.54 20.68
CA ILE A 853 3.46 -27.16 21.38
C ILE A 853 3.11 -28.63 21.63
N LEU A 854 4.03 -29.52 21.28
CA LEU A 854 3.95 -30.94 21.54
C LEU A 854 5.03 -31.31 22.56
N LYS A 855 4.59 -31.60 23.78
CA LYS A 855 5.50 -31.97 24.86
C LYS A 855 6.00 -33.39 24.72
N ASN A 856 7.30 -33.56 24.85
CA ASN A 856 7.97 -34.83 24.79
C ASN A 856 7.77 -35.62 26.10
N LYS A 857 7.37 -36.89 26.00
CA LYS A 857 7.20 -37.78 27.15
C LYS A 857 8.45 -38.61 27.40
N GLN A 858 9.59 -37.95 27.53
CA GLN A 858 10.88 -38.60 27.77
C GLN A 858 11.17 -39.70 26.73
N GLY A 859 10.99 -39.37 25.45
CA GLY A 859 11.19 -40.27 24.31
C GLY A 859 10.06 -41.26 24.03
N LYS A 860 9.03 -41.35 24.88
CA LYS A 860 7.95 -42.35 24.75
C LYS A 860 6.76 -41.88 23.90
N GLY A 861 6.89 -40.74 23.24
CA GLY A 861 5.86 -40.10 22.42
C GLY A 861 5.56 -38.68 22.88
N PHE A 862 4.54 -38.08 22.27
CA PHE A 862 4.19 -36.68 22.49
C PHE A 862 2.79 -36.51 23.08
N GLU A 863 2.58 -35.42 23.80
CA GLU A 863 1.25 -34.89 24.09
C GLU A 863 1.11 -33.45 23.65
N ARG A 864 -0.11 -33.09 23.25
CA ARG A 864 -0.43 -31.69 22.99
C ARG A 864 -0.40 -30.91 24.30
N PHE A 865 0.30 -29.79 24.28
CA PHE A 865 0.25 -28.82 25.37
C PHE A 865 -0.98 -27.93 25.19
N ASP A 866 -2.07 -28.30 25.85
CA ASP A 866 -3.31 -27.52 25.80
C ASP A 866 -3.21 -26.33 26.76
N ASN A 867 -3.21 -25.12 26.18
CA ASN A 867 -3.14 -23.86 26.90
C ASN A 867 -4.15 -22.88 26.28
N GLU A 868 -4.94 -22.19 27.12
CA GLU A 868 -5.95 -21.23 26.65
C GLU A 868 -5.33 -20.05 25.87
N THR A 869 -4.15 -19.58 26.27
CA THR A 869 -3.40 -18.53 25.56
C THR A 869 -3.05 -18.98 24.16
N LEU A 870 -2.51 -20.19 24.00
CA LEU A 870 -2.12 -20.74 22.69
C LEU A 870 -3.33 -21.09 21.82
N ALA A 871 -4.41 -21.57 22.40
CA ALA A 871 -5.63 -21.91 21.65
C ALA A 871 -6.21 -20.70 20.87
N ALA A 872 -6.00 -19.48 21.37
CA ALA A 872 -6.45 -18.23 20.75
C ALA A 872 -5.41 -17.58 19.82
N THR A 873 -4.38 -18.32 19.37
CA THR A 873 -3.31 -17.84 18.47
C THR A 873 -3.46 -18.35 17.04
N GLY A 874 -4.67 -18.76 16.63
CA GLY A 874 -4.92 -19.18 15.24
C GLY A 874 -4.39 -18.11 14.27
N GLY A 875 -3.47 -18.47 13.37
CA GLY A 875 -2.78 -17.51 12.51
C GLY A 875 -2.48 -18.06 11.11
N TRP A 876 -1.92 -17.19 10.27
CA TRP A 876 -1.31 -17.55 8.99
C TRP A 876 0.21 -17.58 9.17
N TRP A 877 0.65 -18.45 10.07
CA TRP A 877 2.03 -18.48 10.51
C TRP A 877 2.94 -19.13 9.47
N ASN A 878 4.09 -18.50 9.21
CA ASN A 878 4.98 -18.85 8.12
C ASN A 878 6.37 -19.33 8.59
N ALA A 879 6.84 -18.87 9.75
CA ALA A 879 8.18 -19.17 10.25
C ALA A 879 8.24 -19.10 11.78
N ILE A 880 9.14 -19.87 12.40
CA ILE A 880 9.42 -19.82 13.85
C ILE A 880 10.92 -19.90 14.13
N ARG A 881 11.37 -19.14 15.13
CA ARG A 881 12.77 -19.17 15.60
C ARG A 881 12.83 -19.15 17.12
N ALA A 882 13.51 -20.14 17.70
CA ALA A 882 13.83 -20.19 19.13
C ALA A 882 15.03 -19.28 19.46
N ALA A 883 14.92 -18.49 20.52
CA ALA A 883 16.00 -17.66 21.07
C ALA A 883 15.67 -17.18 22.48
N ASP A 884 16.67 -16.93 23.32
CA ASP A 884 16.51 -16.21 24.59
C ASP A 884 16.45 -14.70 24.30
N LEU A 885 15.24 -14.14 24.21
CA LEU A 885 14.97 -12.78 23.71
C LEU A 885 15.04 -11.72 24.82
N ASP A 886 14.79 -12.11 26.07
CA ASP A 886 14.85 -11.23 27.24
C ASP A 886 15.99 -11.54 28.23
N GLN A 887 16.85 -12.49 27.88
CA GLN A 887 18.10 -12.82 28.57
C GLN A 887 17.91 -13.34 29.99
N ASP A 888 16.78 -13.97 30.27
CA ASP A 888 16.50 -14.60 31.56
C ASP A 888 16.95 -16.08 31.63
N GLY A 889 17.34 -16.65 30.49
CA GLY A 889 17.92 -17.96 30.34
C GLY A 889 16.92 -19.07 29.98
N ASP A 890 15.63 -18.77 29.86
CA ASP A 890 14.70 -19.64 29.15
C ASP A 890 14.55 -19.27 27.67
N ILE A 891 14.06 -20.24 26.89
CA ILE A 891 13.94 -20.08 25.44
C ILE A 891 12.56 -19.50 25.11
N ASP A 892 12.59 -18.37 24.41
CA ASP A 892 11.46 -17.72 23.77
C ASP A 892 11.38 -18.05 22.28
N PHE A 893 10.37 -17.50 21.61
CA PHE A 893 10.16 -17.71 20.18
C PHE A 893 9.80 -16.42 19.45
N VAL A 894 10.40 -16.21 18.28
CA VAL A 894 9.91 -15.26 17.27
C VAL A 894 9.04 -16.03 16.28
N VAL A 895 7.83 -15.54 16.00
CA VAL A 895 6.88 -16.18 15.08
C VAL A 895 6.45 -15.21 13.98
N GLY A 896 6.71 -15.60 12.72
CA GLY A 896 6.39 -14.82 11.53
C GLY A 896 4.98 -15.14 11.02
N ASN A 897 4.17 -14.11 10.78
CA ASN A 897 2.76 -14.24 10.34
C ASN A 897 2.55 -13.53 8.98
N LEU A 898 1.30 -13.44 8.53
CA LEU A 898 0.89 -12.68 7.33
C LEU A 898 1.12 -11.16 7.49
N GLY A 899 1.03 -10.65 8.72
CA GLY A 899 1.08 -9.21 9.00
C GLY A 899 -0.26 -8.52 8.75
N LEU A 900 -0.27 -7.21 9.00
CA LEU A 900 -1.48 -6.38 8.98
C LEU A 900 -1.75 -5.72 7.63
N ASN A 901 -0.79 -5.75 6.70
CA ASN A 901 -0.94 -5.16 5.36
C ASN A 901 -1.64 -6.12 4.38
N SER A 902 -2.82 -6.61 4.76
CA SER A 902 -3.56 -7.62 4.02
C SER A 902 -5.04 -7.29 3.95
N ARG A 903 -5.71 -7.77 2.89
CA ARG A 903 -7.18 -7.73 2.79
C ARG A 903 -7.83 -8.81 3.65
N MET A 904 -7.09 -9.90 3.90
CA MET A 904 -7.47 -10.90 4.89
C MET A 904 -7.12 -10.34 6.26
N VAL A 905 -8.14 -10.01 7.04
CA VAL A 905 -8.01 -9.41 8.37
C VAL A 905 -8.65 -10.32 9.40
N ALA A 906 -8.05 -10.38 10.58
CA ALA A 906 -8.56 -11.18 11.69
C ALA A 906 -8.09 -10.60 13.02
N SER A 907 -8.93 -10.72 14.03
CA SER A 907 -8.58 -10.50 15.44
C SER A 907 -9.31 -11.53 16.31
N LYS A 908 -9.08 -11.49 17.63
CA LYS A 908 -9.80 -12.34 18.58
C LYS A 908 -11.30 -12.05 18.60
N GLU A 909 -11.67 -10.79 18.42
CA GLU A 909 -13.05 -10.30 18.39
C GLU A 909 -13.71 -10.54 17.02
N GLU A 910 -12.93 -10.42 15.96
CA GLU A 910 -13.36 -10.54 14.57
C GLU A 910 -12.53 -11.61 13.84
N PRO A 911 -12.74 -12.90 14.11
CA PRO A 911 -11.96 -13.95 13.49
C PRO A 911 -12.26 -14.09 11.99
N ALA A 912 -11.25 -14.54 11.24
CA ALA A 912 -11.44 -15.02 9.88
C ALA A 912 -11.67 -16.54 9.88
N HIS A 913 -12.49 -17.03 8.95
CA HIS A 913 -12.69 -18.47 8.78
C HIS A 913 -12.40 -18.93 7.35
N LEU A 914 -11.92 -20.17 7.26
CA LEU A 914 -11.83 -20.95 6.04
C LEU A 914 -12.81 -22.13 6.16
N TYR A 915 -13.82 -22.12 5.31
CA TYR A 915 -14.76 -23.23 5.13
C TYR A 915 -14.39 -24.01 3.89
N SER A 916 -14.03 -25.28 4.06
CA SER A 916 -13.64 -26.12 2.94
C SER A 916 -14.50 -27.36 2.83
N ASN A 917 -15.12 -27.57 1.67
CA ASN A 917 -15.94 -28.73 1.36
C ASN A 917 -16.12 -28.93 -0.15
N ASP A 918 -16.67 -30.07 -0.55
CA ASP A 918 -17.28 -30.27 -1.87
C ASP A 918 -18.78 -29.93 -1.76
N PHE A 919 -19.12 -28.64 -1.90
CA PHE A 919 -20.43 -28.12 -1.51
C PHE A 919 -21.57 -28.55 -2.46
N ASP A 920 -21.25 -28.96 -3.68
CA ASP A 920 -22.22 -29.46 -4.67
C ASP A 920 -22.04 -30.94 -5.05
N ARG A 921 -21.08 -31.62 -4.40
CA ARG A 921 -20.79 -33.06 -4.53
C ARG A 921 -20.31 -33.45 -5.93
N ASN A 922 -19.51 -32.60 -6.55
CA ASN A 922 -18.97 -32.80 -7.89
C ASN A 922 -17.55 -33.40 -7.90
N GLY A 923 -16.91 -33.56 -6.74
CA GLY A 923 -15.55 -34.09 -6.55
C GLY A 923 -14.47 -33.02 -6.42
N SER A 924 -14.78 -31.74 -6.66
CA SER A 924 -13.93 -30.59 -6.40
C SER A 924 -14.04 -30.16 -4.93
N TYR A 925 -12.96 -29.62 -4.37
CA TYR A 925 -12.96 -29.07 -3.02
C TYR A 925 -12.87 -27.55 -3.09
N GLU A 926 -13.85 -26.85 -2.54
CA GLU A 926 -13.93 -25.40 -2.55
C GLU A 926 -13.39 -24.79 -1.25
N GLN A 927 -12.73 -23.63 -1.35
CA GLN A 927 -12.18 -22.87 -0.21
C GLN A 927 -12.92 -21.54 -0.06
N VAL A 928 -13.90 -21.50 0.83
CA VAL A 928 -14.69 -20.28 1.09
C VAL A 928 -14.12 -19.56 2.30
N VAL A 929 -13.45 -18.43 2.05
CA VAL A 929 -12.91 -17.56 3.09
C VAL A 929 -13.93 -16.49 3.49
N THR A 930 -14.05 -16.24 4.79
CA THR A 930 -14.83 -15.16 5.39
C THR A 930 -13.96 -14.28 6.27
N CYS A 931 -14.25 -12.97 6.27
CA CYS A 931 -13.65 -11.99 7.18
C CYS A 931 -14.73 -11.00 7.62
N PHE A 932 -14.53 -10.36 8.77
CA PHE A 932 -15.42 -9.29 9.21
C PHE A 932 -15.17 -8.03 8.41
N ARG A 933 -16.25 -7.41 7.92
CA ARG A 933 -16.21 -6.16 7.15
C ARG A 933 -17.40 -5.27 7.49
N PRO A 934 -17.27 -3.94 7.32
CA PRO A 934 -18.42 -3.04 7.40
C PRO A 934 -19.47 -3.44 6.37
N VAL A 935 -20.72 -3.44 6.79
CA VAL A 935 -21.89 -3.54 5.89
C VAL A 935 -22.70 -2.25 5.94
N SER A 936 -23.79 -2.15 5.18
CA SER A 936 -24.36 -0.85 4.78
C SER A 936 -24.92 0.01 5.92
N ASP A 937 -25.06 -0.54 7.12
CA ASP A 937 -25.46 0.16 8.35
C ASP A 937 -24.27 0.58 9.23
N GLY A 938 -23.03 0.32 8.79
CA GLY A 938 -21.79 0.60 9.50
C GLY A 938 -21.35 -0.50 10.46
N GLU A 939 -22.21 -1.50 10.74
CA GLU A 939 -21.84 -2.64 11.58
C GLU A 939 -20.84 -3.54 10.87
N ARG A 940 -19.94 -4.17 11.62
CA ARG A 940 -19.02 -5.17 11.06
C ARG A 940 -19.63 -6.56 11.19
N ARG A 941 -19.66 -7.31 10.09
CA ARG A 941 -20.23 -8.66 10.01
C ARG A 941 -19.30 -9.58 9.26
N GLU A 942 -19.36 -10.87 9.58
CA GLU A 942 -18.65 -11.90 8.83
C GLU A 942 -19.20 -12.01 7.40
N CYS A 943 -18.36 -11.70 6.41
CA CYS A 943 -18.71 -11.61 5.02
C CYS A 943 -17.89 -12.60 4.18
N VAL A 944 -18.55 -13.29 3.25
CA VAL A 944 -17.89 -14.16 2.26
C VAL A 944 -17.07 -13.30 1.32
N MET A 945 -15.77 -13.57 1.21
CA MET A 945 -14.86 -12.74 0.38
C MET A 945 -14.95 -13.03 -1.12
N VAL A 946 -15.51 -14.18 -1.50
CA VAL A 946 -15.64 -14.61 -2.90
C VAL A 946 -16.68 -13.76 -3.63
N GLN A 947 -16.37 -13.30 -4.84
CA GLN A 947 -17.32 -12.59 -5.70
C GLN A 947 -18.34 -13.55 -6.33
N LYS A 948 -19.55 -13.05 -6.60
CA LYS A 948 -20.62 -13.85 -7.24
C LYS A 948 -20.17 -14.52 -8.54
N PRO A 949 -19.50 -13.83 -9.49
CA PRO A 949 -19.08 -14.44 -10.75
C PRO A 949 -18.12 -15.63 -10.55
N ASP A 950 -17.25 -15.59 -9.55
CA ASP A 950 -16.27 -16.65 -9.32
C ASP A 950 -16.89 -17.82 -8.57
N LEU A 951 -17.75 -17.54 -7.58
CA LEU A 951 -18.47 -18.60 -6.89
C LEU A 951 -19.40 -19.36 -7.85
N GLN A 952 -20.12 -18.66 -8.75
CA GLN A 952 -21.03 -19.33 -9.68
C GLN A 952 -20.31 -20.09 -10.81
N LYS A 953 -19.06 -19.74 -11.16
CA LYS A 953 -18.23 -20.54 -12.09
C LYS A 953 -17.91 -21.90 -11.49
N ARG A 954 -17.66 -21.95 -10.17
CA ARG A 954 -17.33 -23.18 -9.44
C ARG A 954 -18.56 -23.96 -9.02
N ILE A 955 -19.63 -23.26 -8.62
CA ILE A 955 -20.89 -23.85 -8.16
C ILE A 955 -22.05 -23.29 -9.01
N PRO A 956 -22.43 -23.93 -10.13
CA PRO A 956 -23.40 -23.39 -11.08
C PRO A 956 -24.79 -23.07 -10.51
N SER A 957 -25.19 -23.73 -9.40
CA SER A 957 -26.49 -23.50 -8.74
C SER A 957 -26.63 -22.07 -8.18
N ILE A 958 -25.51 -21.39 -7.89
CA ILE A 958 -25.47 -20.00 -7.41
C ILE A 958 -26.13 -19.05 -8.42
N LYS A 959 -25.92 -19.27 -9.72
CA LYS A 959 -26.49 -18.44 -10.79
C LYS A 959 -28.02 -18.41 -10.75
N THR A 960 -28.65 -19.54 -10.41
CA THR A 960 -30.11 -19.64 -10.31
C THR A 960 -30.66 -19.19 -8.97
N LYS A 961 -29.85 -19.27 -7.91
CA LYS A 961 -30.24 -18.87 -6.55
C LYS A 961 -30.20 -17.36 -6.36
N TYR A 962 -29.17 -16.70 -6.91
CA TYR A 962 -28.99 -15.26 -6.84
C TYR A 962 -28.93 -14.69 -8.26
N ILE A 963 -30.07 -14.22 -8.77
CA ILE A 963 -30.14 -13.63 -10.12
C ILE A 963 -29.36 -12.31 -10.15
N LYS A 964 -29.53 -11.46 -9.14
CA LYS A 964 -28.86 -10.17 -9.02
C LYS A 964 -27.59 -10.24 -8.18
N HIS A 965 -26.65 -9.33 -8.43
CA HIS A 965 -25.49 -9.11 -7.57
C HIS A 965 -25.93 -8.57 -6.20
N SER A 966 -26.89 -7.65 -6.20
CA SER A 966 -27.47 -7.09 -4.97
C SER A 966 -28.11 -8.13 -4.04
N ASP A 967 -28.68 -9.21 -4.57
CA ASP A 967 -29.22 -10.32 -3.75
C ASP A 967 -28.09 -11.16 -3.13
N TYR A 968 -27.03 -11.44 -3.89
CA TYR A 968 -25.86 -12.17 -3.41
C TYR A 968 -25.08 -11.39 -2.36
N ALA A 969 -24.93 -10.07 -2.56
CA ALA A 969 -24.16 -9.19 -1.68
C ALA A 969 -24.68 -9.15 -0.24
N ARG A 970 -25.94 -9.53 -0.01
CA ARG A 970 -26.56 -9.58 1.33
C ARG A 970 -26.50 -10.95 2.00
N ALA A 971 -26.07 -11.99 1.27
CA ALA A 971 -26.13 -13.37 1.76
C ALA A 971 -24.94 -13.70 2.67
N SER A 972 -25.21 -14.30 3.82
CA SER A 972 -24.18 -14.92 4.66
C SER A 972 -23.70 -16.26 4.10
N TYR A 973 -22.67 -16.84 4.70
CA TYR A 973 -22.24 -18.21 4.40
C TYR A 973 -23.40 -19.23 4.55
N GLU A 974 -24.21 -19.11 5.61
CA GLU A 974 -25.39 -19.96 5.87
C GLU A 974 -26.53 -19.74 4.88
N ASP A 975 -26.68 -18.52 4.36
CA ASP A 975 -27.65 -18.23 3.31
C ASP A 975 -27.21 -18.88 1.99
N ILE A 976 -25.92 -18.81 1.66
CA ILE A 976 -25.34 -19.36 0.43
C ILE A 976 -25.41 -20.88 0.44
N PHE A 977 -25.03 -21.55 1.55
CA PHE A 977 -24.95 -23.00 1.66
C PHE A 977 -25.94 -23.59 2.66
N SER A 978 -26.81 -24.47 2.16
CA SER A 978 -27.78 -25.17 3.01
C SER A 978 -27.10 -26.07 4.04
N ALA A 979 -27.80 -26.41 5.13
CA ALA A 979 -27.26 -27.31 6.17
C ALA A 979 -26.76 -28.66 5.62
N GLN A 980 -27.39 -29.19 4.57
CA GLN A 980 -26.98 -30.43 3.91
C GLN A 980 -25.66 -30.28 3.12
N GLN A 981 -25.44 -29.12 2.50
CA GLN A 981 -24.20 -28.83 1.78
C GLN A 981 -23.03 -28.55 2.73
N ARG A 982 -23.34 -28.08 3.95
CA ARG A 982 -22.34 -27.82 4.99
C ARG A 982 -21.94 -29.06 5.79
N GLU A 983 -22.58 -30.21 5.58
CA GLU A 983 -22.22 -31.46 6.26
C GLU A 983 -20.78 -31.88 5.89
N GLY A 984 -19.95 -32.17 6.89
CA GLY A 984 -18.55 -32.58 6.69
C GLY A 984 -17.58 -31.46 6.34
N THR A 985 -18.00 -30.19 6.40
CA THR A 985 -17.13 -29.03 6.15
C THR A 985 -15.95 -29.01 7.12
N SER A 986 -14.74 -28.83 6.59
CA SER A 986 -13.58 -28.47 7.40
C SER A 986 -13.64 -26.97 7.71
N ILE A 987 -13.53 -26.61 8.99
CA ILE A 987 -13.56 -25.23 9.44
C ILE A 987 -12.21 -24.93 10.08
N LYS A 988 -11.54 -23.90 9.58
CA LYS A 988 -10.33 -23.35 10.20
C LYS A 988 -10.58 -21.90 10.59
N MET A 989 -9.86 -21.42 11.60
CA MET A 989 -10.09 -20.11 12.21
C MET A 989 -8.75 -19.42 12.44
N VAL A 990 -8.72 -18.12 12.17
CA VAL A 990 -7.60 -17.22 12.46
C VAL A 990 -8.10 -16.09 13.35
N GLN A 991 -7.32 -15.77 14.37
CA GLN A 991 -7.58 -14.79 15.42
C GLN A 991 -6.38 -13.86 15.65
N GLU A 992 -5.22 -14.18 15.05
CA GLU A 992 -3.98 -13.45 15.18
C GLU A 992 -3.31 -13.32 13.81
N ALA A 993 -3.05 -12.09 13.38
CA ALA A 993 -2.40 -11.78 12.11
C ALA A 993 -1.00 -11.17 12.30
N GLU A 994 -0.66 -10.75 13.52
CA GLU A 994 0.58 -10.04 13.80
C GLU A 994 1.77 -10.99 13.95
N THR A 995 2.86 -10.65 13.28
CA THR A 995 4.20 -11.18 13.57
C THR A 995 4.58 -10.78 14.99
N SER A 996 4.97 -11.76 15.79
CA SER A 996 5.00 -11.63 17.25
C SER A 996 6.22 -12.33 17.87
N VAL A 997 6.48 -12.02 19.14
CA VAL A 997 7.34 -12.81 20.02
C VAL A 997 6.48 -13.52 21.07
N MET A 998 6.80 -14.76 21.36
CA MET A 998 6.18 -15.58 22.40
C MET A 998 7.19 -15.77 23.51
N ILE A 999 7.02 -15.00 24.59
CA ILE A 999 7.91 -14.99 25.76
C ILE A 999 7.52 -16.13 26.70
N ASN A 1000 8.48 -16.95 27.07
CA ASN A 1000 8.37 -18.03 28.05
C ASN A 1000 8.67 -17.48 29.46
N ASP A 1001 8.26 -18.20 30.50
CA ASP A 1001 8.61 -17.86 31.90
C ASP A 1001 9.36 -18.99 32.62
N GLY A 1002 9.88 -19.94 31.82
CA GLY A 1002 10.52 -21.19 32.23
C GLY A 1002 9.59 -22.17 32.97
N LYS A 1003 8.29 -21.89 33.07
CA LYS A 1003 7.31 -22.72 33.82
C LYS A 1003 6.18 -23.21 32.92
N GLY A 1004 6.31 -23.05 31.62
CA GLY A 1004 5.29 -23.40 30.63
C GLY A 1004 4.14 -22.40 30.54
N ASN A 1005 4.33 -21.15 31.00
CA ASN A 1005 3.41 -20.06 30.67
C ASN A 1005 4.02 -19.20 29.57
N PHE A 1006 3.19 -18.86 28.58
CA PHE A 1006 3.63 -18.06 27.43
C PHE A 1006 2.85 -16.75 27.35
N THR A 1007 3.54 -15.68 26.96
CA THR A 1007 2.95 -14.39 26.63
C THR A 1007 3.28 -14.02 25.20
N LEU A 1008 2.25 -13.91 24.35
CA LEU A 1008 2.41 -13.43 22.98
C LEU A 1008 2.38 -11.89 22.96
N LYS A 1009 3.36 -11.28 22.28
CA LYS A 1009 3.47 -9.83 22.10
C LYS A 1009 3.75 -9.53 20.63
N ALA A 1010 2.97 -8.64 20.02
CA ALA A 1010 3.23 -8.17 18.68
C ALA A 1010 4.58 -7.44 18.59
N LEU A 1011 5.31 -7.68 17.49
CA LEU A 1011 6.49 -6.90 17.13
C LEU A 1011 6.07 -5.51 16.60
N PRO A 1012 6.98 -4.51 16.57
CA PRO A 1012 6.67 -3.17 16.07
C PRO A 1012 5.97 -3.18 14.70
N ILE A 1013 5.16 -2.15 14.42
CA ILE A 1013 4.30 -2.06 13.22
C ILE A 1013 5.07 -2.27 11.90
N GLN A 1014 6.36 -1.94 11.84
CA GLN A 1014 7.23 -2.17 10.68
C GLN A 1014 7.40 -3.66 10.34
N ALA A 1015 7.25 -4.56 11.32
CA ALA A 1015 7.28 -6.01 11.12
C ALA A 1015 5.95 -6.56 10.56
N GLN A 1016 4.93 -5.71 10.40
CA GLN A 1016 3.58 -6.07 9.96
C GLN A 1016 3.29 -5.67 8.51
N THR A 1017 4.26 -5.08 7.79
CA THR A 1017 4.07 -4.54 6.43
C THR A 1017 3.94 -5.61 5.35
N SER A 1018 4.39 -6.84 5.62
CA SER A 1018 4.38 -7.97 4.67
C SER A 1018 4.51 -9.29 5.43
N PRO A 1019 4.14 -10.45 4.84
CA PRO A 1019 4.34 -11.75 5.46
C PRO A 1019 5.81 -12.05 5.74
N ILE A 1020 6.10 -12.62 6.92
CA ILE A 1020 7.45 -12.96 7.36
C ILE A 1020 7.69 -14.46 7.19
N HIS A 1021 8.60 -14.83 6.28
CA HIS A 1021 8.92 -16.22 5.95
C HIS A 1021 10.30 -16.66 6.43
N ALA A 1022 11.15 -15.73 6.87
CA ALA A 1022 12.50 -16.04 7.32
C ALA A 1022 12.91 -15.16 8.50
N ILE A 1023 13.47 -15.81 9.53
CA ILE A 1023 13.82 -15.19 10.81
C ILE A 1023 15.23 -15.66 11.21
N LEU A 1024 16.09 -14.70 11.58
CA LEU A 1024 17.35 -14.98 12.27
C LEU A 1024 17.44 -14.15 13.55
N THR A 1025 18.20 -14.68 14.52
CA THR A 1025 18.48 -14.04 15.80
C THR A 1025 19.97 -14.12 16.09
N ASP A 1026 20.59 -12.99 16.42
CA ASP A 1026 21.99 -12.85 16.85
C ASP A 1026 22.16 -11.45 17.50
N ASP A 1027 23.32 -11.17 18.09
CA ASP A 1027 23.73 -9.83 18.54
C ASP A 1027 24.42 -9.10 17.38
N TYR A 1028 23.64 -8.45 16.52
CA TYR A 1028 24.16 -7.88 15.26
C TYR A 1028 24.90 -6.56 15.50
N ASP A 1029 24.46 -5.76 16.47
CA ASP A 1029 25.12 -4.49 16.82
C ASP A 1029 26.19 -4.61 17.91
N ASN A 1030 26.38 -5.81 18.48
CA ASN A 1030 27.39 -6.17 19.49
C ASN A 1030 27.19 -5.42 20.82
N ASP A 1031 25.95 -5.11 21.17
CA ASP A 1031 25.61 -4.50 22.46
C ASP A 1031 25.34 -5.52 23.58
N GLY A 1032 25.44 -6.81 23.24
CA GLY A 1032 25.25 -7.94 24.13
C GLY A 1032 23.80 -8.39 24.26
N LYS A 1033 22.87 -7.86 23.46
CA LYS A 1033 21.45 -8.21 23.47
C LYS A 1033 21.05 -8.94 22.20
N MET A 1034 19.96 -9.69 22.29
CA MET A 1034 19.44 -10.43 21.14
C MET A 1034 18.68 -9.49 20.20
N ASP A 1035 19.08 -9.48 18.93
CA ASP A 1035 18.39 -8.78 17.85
C ASP A 1035 17.63 -9.78 16.96
N ILE A 1036 16.67 -9.28 16.19
CA ILE A 1036 15.89 -10.07 15.24
C ILE A 1036 16.07 -9.52 13.83
N LEU A 1037 16.42 -10.38 12.89
CA LEU A 1037 16.49 -10.07 11.47
C LEU A 1037 15.35 -10.78 10.74
N LEU A 1038 14.51 -10.01 10.04
CA LEU A 1038 13.29 -10.47 9.38
C LEU A 1038 13.35 -10.22 7.88
N ALA A 1039 12.85 -11.20 7.11
CA ALA A 1039 12.62 -11.08 5.67
C ALA A 1039 11.40 -11.93 5.25
N GLY A 1040 10.81 -11.59 4.11
CA GLY A 1040 9.65 -12.33 3.60
C GLY A 1040 9.17 -11.85 2.23
N ASN A 1041 7.91 -11.43 2.16
CA ASN A 1041 7.13 -11.14 0.93
C ASN A 1041 6.53 -12.38 0.25
N PHE A 1042 5.42 -12.16 -0.45
CA PHE A 1042 4.72 -13.17 -1.25
C PHE A 1042 3.95 -12.51 -2.40
N PHE A 1043 4.19 -12.94 -3.65
CA PHE A 1043 3.71 -12.25 -4.86
C PHE A 1043 2.62 -13.02 -5.61
N ASP A 1044 2.58 -14.35 -5.48
CA ASP A 1044 1.74 -15.23 -6.30
C ASP A 1044 0.29 -15.31 -5.76
N VAL A 1045 -0.39 -14.15 -5.71
CA VAL A 1045 -1.76 -13.98 -5.20
C VAL A 1045 -2.71 -13.41 -6.26
N LEU A 1046 -4.01 -13.53 -6.02
CA LEU A 1046 -5.02 -12.87 -6.86
C LEU A 1046 -4.90 -11.34 -6.76
N THR A 1047 -5.21 -10.62 -7.84
CA THR A 1047 -5.27 -9.13 -7.87
C THR A 1047 -6.22 -8.57 -6.81
N GLU A 1048 -7.27 -9.31 -6.45
CA GLU A 1048 -8.17 -8.91 -5.37
C GLU A 1048 -7.51 -8.88 -3.98
N LEU A 1049 -6.44 -9.66 -3.80
CA LEU A 1049 -5.54 -9.59 -2.65
C LEU A 1049 -4.39 -8.65 -2.92
N GLY A 1050 -3.87 -8.49 -4.12
CA GLY A 1050 -2.73 -7.62 -4.36
C GLY A 1050 -1.44 -8.10 -3.69
N ARG A 1051 -0.31 -7.79 -4.29
CA ARG A 1051 0.97 -8.40 -3.91
C ARG A 1051 1.46 -7.95 -2.54
N TYR A 1052 2.12 -8.85 -1.81
CA TYR A 1052 2.81 -8.52 -0.56
C TYR A 1052 4.29 -8.28 -0.82
N ASP A 1053 4.69 -7.02 -0.96
CA ASP A 1053 6.05 -6.63 -1.36
C ASP A 1053 6.65 -5.47 -0.55
N ALA A 1054 6.01 -5.08 0.56
CA ALA A 1054 6.40 -3.94 1.38
C ALA A 1054 7.44 -4.24 2.47
N ASN A 1055 8.13 -5.39 2.39
CA ASN A 1055 9.27 -5.69 3.25
C ASN A 1055 10.58 -5.62 2.45
N TYR A 1056 11.46 -4.69 2.84
CA TYR A 1056 12.78 -4.51 2.22
C TYR A 1056 13.94 -5.12 3.04
N GLY A 1057 13.61 -6.10 3.90
CA GLY A 1057 14.46 -6.54 5.00
C GLY A 1057 14.28 -5.65 6.23
N LEU A 1058 14.30 -6.24 7.44
CA LEU A 1058 14.10 -5.49 8.68
C LEU A 1058 14.99 -6.03 9.79
N LEU A 1059 15.82 -5.16 10.36
CA LEU A 1059 16.52 -5.42 11.62
C LEU A 1059 15.73 -4.79 12.76
N LEU A 1060 15.48 -5.57 13.80
CA LEU A 1060 14.90 -5.14 15.05
C LEU A 1060 15.95 -5.29 16.16
N THR A 1061 16.43 -4.17 16.71
CA THR A 1061 17.40 -4.20 17.81
C THR A 1061 16.70 -4.39 19.15
N GLY A 1062 17.18 -5.35 19.94
CA GLY A 1062 16.57 -5.71 21.23
C GLY A 1062 17.05 -4.84 22.39
N ASN A 1063 16.24 -4.76 23.46
CA ASN A 1063 16.64 -4.11 24.70
C ASN A 1063 17.00 -5.09 25.84
N GLY A 1064 17.01 -6.40 25.55
CA GLY A 1064 17.28 -7.46 26.54
C GLY A 1064 16.15 -7.61 27.57
N LYS A 1065 14.93 -7.21 27.20
CA LYS A 1065 13.70 -7.38 28.01
C LYS A 1065 12.52 -7.83 27.13
N GLY A 1066 12.82 -8.39 25.96
CA GLY A 1066 11.83 -8.78 24.96
C GLY A 1066 11.11 -7.60 24.28
N GLU A 1067 11.68 -6.39 24.28
CA GLU A 1067 11.19 -5.26 23.48
C GLU A 1067 12.19 -4.88 22.38
N PHE A 1068 11.67 -4.44 21.24
CA PHE A 1068 12.43 -4.30 20.00
C PHE A 1068 12.18 -2.95 19.32
N THR A 1069 13.22 -2.42 18.65
CA THR A 1069 13.14 -1.18 17.87
C THR A 1069 13.56 -1.42 16.42
N ALA A 1070 12.73 -0.99 15.48
CA ALA A 1070 13.00 -1.13 14.05
C ALA A 1070 14.16 -0.23 13.57
N ARG A 1071 15.01 -0.77 12.69
CA ARG A 1071 16.11 -0.07 12.03
C ARG A 1071 15.92 -0.13 10.52
N LYS A 1072 16.07 1.03 9.84
CA LYS A 1072 15.87 1.13 8.38
C LYS A 1072 16.96 0.38 7.60
N PRO A 1073 16.64 -0.29 6.48
CA PRO A 1073 17.61 -0.98 5.61
C PRO A 1073 18.81 -0.13 5.22
N ARG A 1074 18.58 1.15 4.89
CA ARG A 1074 19.63 2.10 4.52
C ARG A 1074 20.70 2.31 5.59
N ASP A 1075 20.30 2.20 6.87
CA ASP A 1075 21.18 2.43 8.02
C ASP A 1075 21.94 1.15 8.41
N THR A 1076 21.36 -0.02 8.18
CA THR A 1076 21.95 -1.32 8.54
C THR A 1076 22.79 -1.92 7.41
N GLY A 1077 22.46 -1.60 6.16
CA GLY A 1077 23.01 -2.23 4.96
C GLY A 1077 22.30 -3.53 4.56
N PHE A 1078 21.25 -3.94 5.28
CA PHE A 1078 20.44 -5.12 4.96
C PHE A 1078 19.26 -4.73 4.08
N PHE A 1079 19.52 -4.58 2.78
CA PHE A 1079 18.52 -4.22 1.79
C PHE A 1079 18.14 -5.44 0.94
N VAL A 1080 16.89 -5.86 1.04
CA VAL A 1080 16.37 -7.08 0.43
C VAL A 1080 15.14 -6.74 -0.41
N ARG A 1081 14.99 -7.34 -1.58
CA ARG A 1081 13.77 -7.29 -2.40
C ARG A 1081 13.38 -8.71 -2.80
N GLY A 1082 12.15 -8.92 -3.25
CA GLY A 1082 11.70 -10.23 -3.73
C GLY A 1082 11.14 -11.13 -2.62
N GLN A 1083 10.79 -12.36 -2.97
CA GLN A 1083 10.17 -13.34 -2.08
C GLN A 1083 11.23 -14.19 -1.37
N VAL A 1084 11.58 -13.84 -0.13
CA VAL A 1084 12.52 -14.64 0.66
C VAL A 1084 11.76 -15.80 1.30
N ARG A 1085 12.21 -17.04 1.06
CA ARG A 1085 11.59 -18.25 1.62
C ARG A 1085 12.38 -18.85 2.77
N ARG A 1086 13.70 -18.73 2.74
CA ARG A 1086 14.62 -19.21 3.78
C ARG A 1086 15.78 -18.25 3.94
N MET A 1087 16.27 -18.15 5.18
CA MET A 1087 17.47 -17.38 5.52
C MET A 1087 18.27 -18.16 6.55
N GLN A 1088 19.57 -18.31 6.33
CA GLN A 1088 20.44 -19.05 7.25
C GLN A 1088 21.82 -18.40 7.34
N THR A 1089 22.39 -18.42 8.55
CA THR A 1089 23.77 -18.02 8.83
C THR A 1089 24.71 -19.20 8.60
N GLY A 1090 25.82 -18.98 7.91
CA GLY A 1090 26.94 -19.91 7.80
C GLY A 1090 28.26 -19.25 8.22
N HIS A 1091 29.30 -20.06 8.36
CA HIS A 1091 30.65 -19.65 8.75
C HIS A 1091 31.65 -19.97 7.66
N GLY A 1092 32.48 -19.00 7.32
CA GLY A 1092 33.57 -19.21 6.37
C GLY A 1092 34.96 -19.11 6.96
N ALA A 1093 35.95 -18.95 6.09
CA ALA A 1093 37.37 -18.91 6.47
C ALA A 1093 37.65 -17.92 7.63
N ASN A 1094 38.25 -18.42 8.70
CA ASN A 1094 38.50 -17.73 9.98
C ASN A 1094 37.25 -17.47 10.85
N GLY A 1095 36.17 -18.24 10.68
CA GLY A 1095 34.94 -18.14 11.47
C GLY A 1095 34.12 -16.89 11.20
N LYS A 1096 34.33 -16.24 10.05
CA LYS A 1096 33.54 -15.07 9.66
C LYS A 1096 32.13 -15.50 9.26
N PRO A 1097 31.07 -14.94 9.88
CA PRO A 1097 29.71 -15.29 9.51
C PRO A 1097 29.29 -14.61 8.21
N PHE A 1098 28.44 -15.30 7.45
CA PHE A 1098 27.70 -14.79 6.32
C PHE A 1098 26.24 -15.24 6.42
N ILE A 1099 25.33 -14.52 5.75
CA ILE A 1099 23.91 -14.87 5.68
C ILE A 1099 23.56 -15.12 4.22
N ILE A 1100 22.80 -16.18 3.96
CA ILE A 1100 22.24 -16.49 2.65
C ILE A 1100 20.73 -16.41 2.71
N LEU A 1101 20.15 -15.75 1.71
CA LEU A 1101 18.72 -15.65 1.49
C LEU A 1101 18.38 -16.44 0.23
N ALA A 1102 17.54 -17.46 0.39
CA ALA A 1102 17.00 -18.23 -0.71
C ALA A 1102 15.66 -17.60 -1.13
N LYS A 1103 15.56 -17.23 -2.41
CA LYS A 1103 14.46 -16.40 -2.93
C LYS A 1103 13.70 -17.10 -4.05
N ASN A 1104 12.37 -17.06 -3.99
CA ASN A 1104 11.52 -17.59 -5.06
C ASN A 1104 11.60 -16.70 -6.31
N ASN A 1105 11.69 -17.33 -7.48
CA ASN A 1105 11.73 -16.69 -8.81
C ASN A 1105 12.85 -15.64 -9.01
N ASP A 1106 13.86 -15.65 -8.15
CA ASP A 1106 14.91 -14.65 -8.14
C ASP A 1106 16.27 -15.24 -7.74
N ARG A 1107 17.32 -14.42 -7.80
CA ARG A 1107 18.67 -14.80 -7.40
C ARG A 1107 18.77 -14.90 -5.88
N ALA A 1108 19.49 -15.91 -5.39
CA ALA A 1108 19.89 -15.96 -3.98
C ALA A 1108 20.78 -14.75 -3.64
N GLN A 1109 20.66 -14.24 -2.42
CA GLN A 1109 21.41 -13.07 -1.95
C GLN A 1109 22.33 -13.46 -0.79
N VAL A 1110 23.54 -12.89 -0.76
CA VAL A 1110 24.57 -13.19 0.25
C VAL A 1110 25.02 -11.92 0.94
N PHE A 1111 24.96 -11.90 2.28
CA PHE A 1111 25.45 -10.81 3.10
C PHE A 1111 26.65 -11.24 3.94
N SER A 1112 27.67 -10.40 4.01
CA SER A 1112 28.72 -10.49 5.03
C SER A 1112 28.42 -9.57 6.20
N LEU A 1113 28.74 -10.01 7.42
CA LEU A 1113 28.60 -9.18 8.62
C LEU A 1113 29.90 -8.46 8.96
N THR A 1114 29.80 -7.19 9.34
CA THR A 1114 30.93 -6.42 9.86
C THR A 1114 31.07 -6.65 11.36
N LYS A 1115 31.60 -7.80 11.80
CA LYS A 1115 31.97 -7.95 13.22
C LYS A 1115 33.12 -6.98 13.53
N GLY A 1116 32.87 -5.96 14.35
CA GLY A 1116 33.92 -5.15 14.95
C GLY A 1116 34.93 -6.04 15.68
N PRO A 1117 36.19 -5.62 15.87
CA PRO A 1117 37.13 -6.42 16.65
C PRO A 1117 36.56 -6.62 18.06
N ARG A 1118 36.24 -7.87 18.42
CA ARG A 1118 35.97 -8.27 19.82
C ARG A 1118 37.12 -7.73 20.68
N GLN A 1119 36.82 -6.79 21.59
CA GLN A 1119 37.79 -6.34 22.60
C GLN A 1119 37.93 -7.36 23.71
#